data_AF-A0A958WF98-F1
#
_entry.id   AF-A0A958WF98-F1
#
_cell.length_a   1.000
_cell.length_b   1.000
_cell.length_c   1.000
_cell.angle_alpha   90.00
_cell.angle_beta   90.00
_cell.angle_gamma   90.00
#
_symmetry.space_group_name_H-M   'P 1'
#
loop_
_entity.id
_entity.type
_entity.pdbx_description
1 polymer ?
#
loop_
_entity_poly.entity_id
_entity_poly.type
_entity_poly.pdbx_seq_one_letter_code
_entity_poly.pdbx_strand_id
1 'polypeptide(L)'
;MTFLKYCTGWMLLSIISFKTYGQITVTSVNDAGPGTLRQAVIDANTNPGPDAIVFDPSLVGMTISLDAVVVVTSGNGDGTSIEGDINSDGTPDITIQPSGSNYSGIEIQAANCVVQHLHMQGFLDAGRAALLINGAGAIDNGIYANYLGTNVSGNAAGTTNHSGIYINGGATGTVIGDGTANGRNVIGGNSFGIRIANASNNTTITGNYIGIGIDGATAIGNARGIDMFNVDGCVIGVSDDLPNVIGTTGGTGAYLNGATGTTIANNYIGVDATGLLDRGNDTGIWLRNGSDGTQIGTGIASGRNILAAGNNGHGIWIEDSDNTYALGNYIGLGSDGSTTLPNNFGVRASGTSTGTHIGDGSAGGRNIISGNFIGVSAGGSGTAYVFGNYIGTDATGTLDRGNSNAGVSIAGGSGQVGGNTSGQGNVISGNSYGIGVSIGGFDILGNYIGTNAAGTAALPNDDRGIRLSVGSGTNIGDGTAGGANFISGNTMDGILIENGSTTGNTIQMNYIGLQADGSSPLGNGGNGVLIESDANGNTLSGNSIAHNAANGVEIGEVFSTGINNNLLTQNSIYNNGGNGILITNGAQNGIAPPTITSTTNGLITGTADPLATIEIFADGADEGEQYLDFTNADGSGNFSHQIAVASINPGLNNISVTQTSGTNTSEFGNLPLSLAFITTWSTTDGQITIPTTGGGYTYDVTWTNLTNAGVGDGSATGQTGDFPIPGLANGDIYQVEITGSFPRIFFDSNGDAGKILTVEQWGNIAWTSMNNAFYGCSNLTIPATDAPNLSGVTDMSGMFRGASSLNQSMNSWDVSSVTNMEQLFAYATSFNQPLNSWNVINVTNMASMFESATAFNQPLPWDVDNVTRMDAMFSLAVAFNQDIGSWKVGQVNNMNNMFSGANSFNQDIGSWNVGNVTNMQTMFYDTPFNQDIGGWNVSKVLTMQEMFLDAGAFNQDISAWDVKKVINMQNMFNFAGSFNQSLAAWDISSVTTMSGMLSNSNLSTANYDATLIGWSTLSGGETLIPSGIALGASNLTYCAGEPARAALMATHSWTFTGDSKNCPPGPEIALYEGTDNTGTAIPSGQVVPVHFSHLKLGQDKDIVFAIENTGTAALTINSITLTGTDFTILSPPTSVTPGATENFTVRLSGATKGI
;
A
#
# COMPACT_ATOMS: atom_id res chain seq x y z
N MET A 1 -3.35 -24.75 -12.17
CA MET A 1 -4.12 -25.86 -12.77
C MET A 1 -3.77 -27.18 -12.06
N THR A 2 -3.70 -27.13 -10.73
CA THR A 2 -2.90 -28.03 -9.88
C THR A 2 -3.77 -28.82 -8.89
N PHE A 3 -5.07 -28.54 -8.86
CA PHE A 3 -6.05 -29.17 -7.97
C PHE A 3 -6.52 -30.56 -8.44
N LEU A 4 -6.16 -30.99 -9.65
CA LEU A 4 -6.64 -32.25 -10.23
C LEU A 4 -5.65 -33.43 -10.13
N LYS A 5 -4.40 -33.21 -9.66
CA LYS A 5 -3.38 -34.26 -9.50
C LYS A 5 -3.32 -34.89 -8.09
N TYR A 6 -3.81 -34.19 -7.06
CA TYR A 6 -3.75 -34.67 -5.68
C TYR A 6 -5.00 -35.45 -5.23
N CYS A 7 -6.14 -35.29 -5.91
CA CYS A 7 -7.33 -36.10 -5.63
C CYS A 7 -7.23 -37.56 -6.11
N THR A 8 -6.18 -37.97 -6.84
CA THR A 8 -6.01 -39.37 -7.26
C THR A 8 -5.14 -40.18 -6.30
N GLY A 9 -4.36 -39.56 -5.41
CA GLY A 9 -3.53 -40.29 -4.42
C GLY A 9 -4.32 -40.65 -3.15
N TRP A 10 -5.00 -39.67 -2.55
CA TRP A 10 -5.75 -39.89 -1.29
C TRP A 10 -7.11 -40.56 -1.48
N MET A 11 -7.72 -40.42 -2.66
CA MET A 11 -8.98 -41.11 -2.97
C MET A 11 -8.76 -42.55 -3.45
N LEU A 12 -7.52 -42.94 -3.79
CA LEU A 12 -7.19 -44.35 -4.01
C LEU A 12 -7.00 -45.12 -2.71
N LEU A 13 -6.50 -44.54 -1.62
CA LEU A 13 -6.39 -45.30 -0.36
C LEU A 13 -7.75 -45.55 0.33
N SER A 14 -8.76 -44.73 0.06
CA SER A 14 -10.11 -44.90 0.62
C SER A 14 -11.10 -45.61 -0.33
N ILE A 15 -10.71 -45.86 -1.58
CA ILE A 15 -11.48 -46.66 -2.56
C ILE A 15 -10.53 -47.57 -3.36
N ILE A 16 -9.61 -48.28 -2.69
CA ILE A 16 -9.13 -49.56 -3.19
C ILE A 16 -10.10 -50.61 -2.65
N SER A 17 -11.03 -50.99 -3.51
CA SER A 17 -11.63 -52.32 -3.51
C SER A 17 -10.61 -53.34 -3.02
N PHE A 18 -10.95 -54.09 -1.96
CA PHE A 18 -10.26 -55.30 -1.51
C PHE A 18 -9.76 -56.15 -2.70
N LYS A 19 -8.56 -55.84 -3.21
CA LYS A 19 -7.65 -56.84 -3.73
C LYS A 19 -6.86 -57.25 -2.49
N THR A 20 -7.19 -58.41 -1.94
CA THR A 20 -6.43 -59.06 -0.88
C THR A 20 -4.97 -59.10 -1.31
N TYR A 21 -4.11 -58.29 -0.67
CA TYR A 21 -2.66 -58.44 -0.80
C TYR A 21 -2.30 -59.87 -0.40
N GLY A 22 -1.38 -60.52 -1.13
CA GLY A 22 -0.74 -61.71 -0.62
C GLY A 22 0.09 -61.34 0.60
N GLN A 23 -0.40 -61.62 1.81
CA GLN A 23 0.37 -61.33 3.03
C GLN A 23 1.38 -62.45 3.27
N ILE A 24 2.67 -62.08 3.34
CA ILE A 24 3.78 -63.00 3.59
C ILE A 24 4.44 -62.57 4.90
N THR A 25 4.47 -63.46 5.89
CA THR A 25 5.01 -63.14 7.23
C THR A 25 6.42 -63.68 7.40
N VAL A 26 7.36 -62.80 7.73
CA VAL A 26 8.72 -63.14 8.16
C VAL A 26 8.68 -63.59 9.62
N THR A 27 9.14 -64.81 9.90
CA THR A 27 9.09 -65.47 11.22
C THR A 27 10.46 -65.89 11.74
N SER A 28 11.54 -65.57 11.01
CA SER A 28 12.91 -65.97 11.32
C SER A 28 13.92 -64.86 11.04
N VAL A 29 14.92 -64.73 11.92
CA VAL A 29 16.04 -63.78 11.78
C VAL A 29 17.20 -64.30 10.91
N ASN A 30 17.14 -65.57 10.48
CA ASN A 30 18.14 -66.14 9.58
C ASN A 30 18.05 -65.48 8.20
N ASP A 31 19.13 -65.47 7.43
CA ASP A 31 19.12 -64.94 6.06
C ASP A 31 18.35 -65.86 5.08
N ALA A 32 18.51 -67.18 5.20
CA ALA A 32 17.96 -68.16 4.25
C ALA A 32 17.10 -69.27 4.89
N GLY A 33 16.16 -69.80 4.11
CA GLY A 33 15.23 -70.86 4.51
C GLY A 33 13.79 -70.36 4.70
N PRO A 34 12.81 -71.27 4.94
CA PRO A 34 11.42 -70.89 5.16
C PRO A 34 11.27 -69.87 6.29
N GLY A 35 10.44 -68.84 6.07
CA GLY A 35 10.14 -67.81 7.07
C GLY A 35 11.16 -66.68 7.19
N THR A 36 12.23 -66.64 6.37
CA THR A 36 13.20 -65.52 6.37
C THR A 36 12.76 -64.38 5.46
N LEU A 37 13.31 -63.18 5.66
CA LEU A 37 13.08 -62.02 4.79
C LEU A 37 13.45 -62.32 3.32
N ARG A 38 14.57 -63.00 3.08
CA ARG A 38 14.98 -63.39 1.72
C ARG A 38 13.96 -64.32 1.07
N GLN A 39 13.47 -65.31 1.80
CA GLN A 39 12.46 -66.22 1.25
C GLN A 39 11.14 -65.49 1.00
N ALA A 40 10.73 -64.59 1.89
CA ALA A 40 9.52 -63.79 1.69
C ALA A 40 9.59 -62.92 0.43
N VAL A 41 10.75 -62.31 0.15
CA VAL A 41 10.96 -61.54 -1.08
C VAL A 41 11.00 -62.45 -2.32
N ILE A 42 11.61 -63.64 -2.23
CA ILE A 42 11.58 -64.62 -3.33
C ILE A 42 10.13 -65.04 -3.63
N ASP A 43 9.32 -65.28 -2.60
CA ASP A 43 7.92 -65.67 -2.73
C ASP A 43 7.12 -64.53 -3.39
N ALA A 44 7.27 -63.29 -2.90
CA ALA A 44 6.65 -62.09 -3.49
C ALA A 44 7.04 -61.87 -4.96
N ASN A 45 8.31 -62.06 -5.31
CA ASN A 45 8.79 -61.95 -6.70
C ASN A 45 8.12 -62.95 -7.66
N THR A 46 7.54 -64.04 -7.14
CA THR A 46 6.92 -65.12 -7.95
C THR A 46 5.40 -65.17 -7.84
N ASN A 47 4.81 -64.52 -6.84
CA ASN A 47 3.36 -64.47 -6.62
C ASN A 47 2.70 -63.51 -7.62
N PRO A 48 1.54 -63.85 -8.23
CA PRO A 48 0.76 -62.90 -9.02
C PRO A 48 -0.09 -61.99 -8.12
N GLY A 49 -0.11 -60.69 -8.40
CA GLY A 49 -0.80 -59.67 -7.61
C GLY A 49 0.13 -58.97 -6.60
N PRO A 50 -0.31 -57.86 -5.99
CA PRO A 50 0.52 -57.13 -5.04
C PRO A 50 0.67 -57.90 -3.72
N ASP A 51 1.88 -57.92 -3.16
CA ASP A 51 2.22 -58.63 -1.92
C ASP A 51 2.58 -57.65 -0.80
N ALA A 52 2.29 -58.05 0.44
CA ALA A 52 2.68 -57.35 1.66
C ALA A 52 3.53 -58.26 2.54
N ILE A 53 4.81 -57.94 2.66
CA ILE A 53 5.76 -58.60 3.54
C ILE A 53 5.70 -57.90 4.90
N VAL A 54 5.25 -58.64 5.92
CA VAL A 54 5.17 -58.18 7.32
C VAL A 54 6.05 -59.04 8.21
N PHE A 55 6.40 -58.56 9.39
CA PHE A 55 7.20 -59.32 10.34
C PHE A 55 6.35 -59.83 11.51
N ASP A 56 6.67 -61.03 11.98
CA ASP A 56 6.00 -61.62 13.14
C ASP A 56 6.35 -60.83 14.42
N PRO A 57 5.38 -60.52 15.30
CA PRO A 57 5.62 -59.79 16.55
C PRO A 57 6.63 -60.47 17.50
N SER A 58 6.98 -61.74 17.30
CA SER A 58 8.05 -62.40 18.05
C SER A 58 9.47 -61.97 17.63
N LEU A 59 9.62 -61.29 16.50
CA LEU A 59 10.89 -60.75 15.98
C LEU A 59 11.21 -59.34 16.49
N VAL A 60 10.33 -58.78 17.33
CA VAL A 60 10.46 -57.47 17.99
C VAL A 60 11.83 -57.34 18.67
N GLY A 61 12.55 -56.26 18.35
CA GLY A 61 13.88 -55.92 18.85
C GLY A 61 15.03 -56.79 18.31
N MET A 62 14.77 -57.68 17.34
CA MET A 62 15.79 -58.58 16.79
C MET A 62 16.55 -57.99 15.60
N THR A 63 17.69 -58.62 15.27
CA THR A 63 18.54 -58.25 14.15
C THR A 63 18.58 -59.35 13.10
N ILE A 64 18.27 -59.01 11.85
CA ILE A 64 18.43 -59.85 10.67
C ILE A 64 19.78 -59.51 10.04
N SER A 65 20.71 -60.46 10.12
CA SER A 65 22.01 -60.35 9.46
C SER A 65 21.91 -60.98 8.07
N LEU A 66 21.98 -60.17 7.02
CA LEU A 66 21.96 -60.64 5.65
C LEU A 66 23.29 -61.30 5.30
N ASP A 67 23.32 -62.24 4.35
CA ASP A 67 24.56 -62.82 3.78
C ASP A 67 24.85 -62.31 2.34
N ALA A 68 23.84 -61.72 1.68
CA ALA A 68 23.89 -61.09 0.37
C ALA A 68 22.77 -60.04 0.22
N VAL A 69 22.78 -59.25 -0.86
CA VAL A 69 21.67 -58.32 -1.16
C VAL A 69 20.33 -59.06 -1.29
N VAL A 70 19.25 -58.45 -0.78
CA VAL A 70 17.87 -58.93 -0.98
C VAL A 70 17.24 -58.13 -2.13
N VAL A 71 16.86 -58.79 -3.23
CA VAL A 71 16.44 -58.10 -4.46
C VAL A 71 14.94 -58.32 -4.72
N VAL A 72 14.17 -57.22 -4.77
CA VAL A 72 12.79 -57.18 -5.24
C VAL A 72 12.82 -56.94 -6.76
N THR A 73 12.27 -57.87 -7.54
CA THR A 73 12.39 -57.91 -9.01
C THR A 73 11.05 -57.75 -9.73
N SER A 74 11.10 -57.27 -10.96
CA SER A 74 9.93 -56.89 -11.76
C SER A 74 9.17 -58.04 -12.44
N GLY A 75 9.25 -59.27 -11.90
CA GLY A 75 8.82 -60.49 -12.59
C GLY A 75 7.34 -60.55 -13.03
N ASN A 76 6.47 -59.77 -12.40
CA ASN A 76 5.01 -59.75 -12.58
C ASN A 76 4.43 -58.34 -12.87
N GLY A 77 5.18 -57.27 -12.59
CA GLY A 77 4.72 -55.87 -12.68
C GLY A 77 3.82 -55.43 -11.52
N ASP A 78 3.64 -56.29 -10.50
CA ASP A 78 2.86 -56.03 -9.30
C ASP A 78 3.77 -55.46 -8.19
N GLY A 79 3.25 -54.55 -7.36
CA GLY A 79 4.02 -53.89 -6.30
C GLY A 79 4.19 -54.74 -5.04
N THR A 80 5.36 -54.67 -4.39
CA THR A 80 5.63 -55.31 -3.09
C THR A 80 5.76 -54.26 -1.99
N SER A 81 4.95 -54.38 -0.93
CA SER A 81 5.11 -53.59 0.30
C SER A 81 5.95 -54.38 1.31
N ILE A 82 7.05 -53.82 1.81
CA ILE A 82 7.85 -54.36 2.91
C ILE A 82 7.61 -53.47 4.12
N GLU A 83 6.95 -54.02 5.13
CA GLU A 83 6.48 -53.28 6.29
C GLU A 83 7.08 -53.88 7.56
N GLY A 84 8.07 -53.19 8.12
CA GLY A 84 8.60 -53.52 9.44
C GLY A 84 7.55 -53.37 10.54
N ASP A 85 7.79 -54.04 11.68
CA ASP A 85 6.98 -53.85 12.88
C ASP A 85 7.37 -52.55 13.60
N ILE A 86 6.39 -51.92 14.25
CA ILE A 86 6.57 -50.67 14.99
C ILE A 86 6.34 -50.89 16.48
N ASN A 87 7.22 -50.33 17.30
CA ASN A 87 7.04 -50.28 18.74
C ASN A 87 5.83 -49.41 19.11
N SER A 88 5.34 -49.53 20.35
CA SER A 88 4.27 -48.66 20.87
C SER A 88 4.64 -47.17 20.90
N ASP A 89 5.94 -46.85 20.80
CA ASP A 89 6.49 -45.50 20.69
C ASP A 89 6.69 -45.04 19.24
N GLY A 90 6.32 -45.86 18.25
CA GLY A 90 6.40 -45.56 16.82
C GLY A 90 7.77 -45.78 16.18
N THR A 91 8.75 -46.34 16.90
CA THR A 91 10.09 -46.63 16.36
C THR A 91 10.13 -47.95 15.56
N PRO A 92 10.92 -48.02 14.47
CA PRO A 92 11.20 -49.29 13.79
C PRO A 92 11.85 -50.31 14.71
N ASP A 93 11.31 -51.52 14.74
CA ASP A 93 11.70 -52.50 15.75
C ASP A 93 12.55 -53.67 15.24
N ILE A 94 12.84 -53.68 13.93
CA ILE A 94 13.65 -54.71 13.28
C ILE A 94 14.88 -54.07 12.67
N THR A 95 16.05 -54.55 13.08
CA THR A 95 17.34 -54.11 12.53
C THR A 95 17.80 -55.04 11.42
N ILE A 96 18.17 -54.47 10.26
CA ILE A 96 18.80 -55.19 9.16
C ILE A 96 20.24 -54.70 9.00
N GLN A 97 21.19 -55.65 8.95
CA GLN A 97 22.61 -55.37 8.80
C GLN A 97 23.32 -56.45 7.96
N PRO A 98 24.51 -56.21 7.40
CA PRO A 98 25.28 -57.24 6.72
C PRO A 98 26.02 -58.16 7.72
N SER A 99 26.11 -59.46 7.43
CA SER A 99 26.84 -60.46 8.25
C SER A 99 28.36 -60.46 8.04
N GLY A 100 28.85 -59.84 6.95
CA GLY A 100 30.27 -59.81 6.62
C GLY A 100 30.60 -59.05 5.33
N SER A 101 30.28 -59.63 4.17
CA SER A 101 30.64 -59.04 2.86
C SER A 101 29.84 -57.77 2.58
N ASN A 102 30.45 -56.73 2.01
CA ASN A 102 29.85 -55.41 1.87
C ASN A 102 28.99 -55.26 0.57
N TYR A 103 27.70 -55.57 0.66
CA TYR A 103 26.67 -55.37 -0.38
C TYR A 103 25.58 -54.39 0.11
N SER A 104 24.59 -54.05 -0.73
CA SER A 104 23.44 -53.24 -0.31
C SER A 104 22.41 -54.08 0.46
N GLY A 105 21.63 -53.47 1.35
CA GLY A 105 20.62 -54.18 2.15
C GLY A 105 19.48 -54.75 1.30
N ILE A 106 18.50 -53.89 0.98
CA ILE A 106 17.38 -54.22 0.08
C ILE A 106 17.56 -53.45 -1.23
N GLU A 107 17.49 -54.17 -2.34
CA GLU A 107 17.51 -53.61 -3.70
C GLU A 107 16.13 -53.73 -4.36
N ILE A 108 15.56 -52.61 -4.82
CA ILE A 108 14.28 -52.55 -5.52
C ILE A 108 14.52 -52.31 -7.00
N GLN A 109 14.12 -53.27 -7.84
CA GLN A 109 14.16 -53.20 -9.30
C GLN A 109 12.75 -53.23 -9.93
N ALA A 110 11.70 -53.32 -9.10
CA ALA A 110 10.30 -53.40 -9.49
C ALA A 110 9.58 -52.06 -9.28
N ALA A 111 8.40 -51.92 -9.89
CA ALA A 111 7.55 -50.74 -9.78
C ALA A 111 6.56 -50.85 -8.60
N ASN A 112 6.03 -49.72 -8.14
CA ASN A 112 4.98 -49.63 -7.13
C ASN A 112 5.31 -50.33 -5.80
N CYS A 113 6.59 -50.45 -5.45
CA CYS A 113 7.02 -51.04 -4.18
C CYS A 113 7.01 -49.98 -3.08
N VAL A 114 6.71 -50.43 -1.85
CA VAL A 114 6.77 -49.59 -0.65
C VAL A 114 7.73 -50.23 0.34
N VAL A 115 8.60 -49.43 0.96
CA VAL A 115 9.45 -49.89 2.08
C VAL A 115 9.23 -48.96 3.26
N GLN A 116 8.79 -49.51 4.38
CA GLN A 116 8.51 -48.73 5.58
C GLN A 116 8.80 -49.44 6.89
N HIS A 117 9.02 -48.63 7.94
CA HIS A 117 9.24 -49.06 9.32
C HIS A 117 10.45 -49.98 9.53
N LEU A 118 11.51 -49.83 8.74
CA LEU A 118 12.75 -50.61 8.91
C LEU A 118 13.87 -49.77 9.54
N HIS A 119 14.71 -50.42 10.36
CA HIS A 119 15.98 -49.88 10.80
C HIS A 119 17.14 -50.59 10.09
N MET A 120 18.06 -49.84 9.46
CA MET A 120 19.13 -50.42 8.63
C MET A 120 20.48 -49.72 8.83
N GLN A 121 21.53 -50.49 9.12
CA GLN A 121 22.87 -49.95 9.39
C GLN A 121 24.01 -50.91 8.98
N GLY A 122 25.23 -50.37 8.81
CA GLY A 122 26.46 -51.15 8.58
C GLY A 122 26.85 -51.39 7.12
N PHE A 123 26.16 -50.78 6.14
CA PHE A 123 26.42 -50.97 4.71
C PHE A 123 27.46 -49.97 4.17
N LEU A 124 28.75 -50.25 4.40
CA LEU A 124 29.84 -49.24 4.32
C LEU A 124 30.55 -49.07 2.95
N ASP A 125 30.43 -50.01 2.01
CA ASP A 125 31.18 -49.94 0.76
C ASP A 125 30.71 -48.84 -0.19
N ALA A 126 31.66 -48.28 -0.93
CA ALA A 126 31.38 -47.27 -1.95
C ALA A 126 30.39 -47.80 -3.01
N GLY A 127 29.30 -47.06 -3.22
CA GLY A 127 28.24 -47.45 -4.16
C GLY A 127 27.24 -48.47 -3.60
N ARG A 128 27.28 -48.76 -2.29
CA ARG A 128 26.25 -49.52 -1.57
C ARG A 128 25.36 -48.60 -0.76
N ALA A 129 24.18 -49.11 -0.41
CA ALA A 129 23.21 -48.40 0.40
C ALA A 129 22.44 -49.35 1.33
N ALA A 130 21.85 -48.82 2.39
CA ALA A 130 20.84 -49.55 3.14
C ALA A 130 19.65 -49.91 2.22
N LEU A 131 19.13 -48.90 1.50
CA LEU A 131 18.12 -49.09 0.46
C LEU A 131 18.66 -48.65 -0.90
N LEU A 132 18.68 -49.57 -1.86
CA LEU A 132 19.10 -49.33 -3.23
C LEU A 132 17.89 -49.44 -4.17
N ILE A 133 17.55 -48.37 -4.88
CA ILE A 133 16.50 -48.37 -5.90
C ILE A 133 17.22 -48.33 -7.24
N ASN A 134 17.11 -49.38 -8.04
CA ASN A 134 18.01 -49.59 -9.16
C ASN A 134 17.32 -50.11 -10.41
N GLY A 135 17.61 -49.46 -11.54
CA GLY A 135 17.16 -49.88 -12.86
C GLY A 135 15.88 -49.20 -13.32
N ALA A 136 15.70 -49.11 -14.64
CA ALA A 136 14.53 -48.47 -15.27
C ALA A 136 13.18 -49.15 -14.98
N GLY A 137 13.19 -50.36 -14.40
CA GLY A 137 11.98 -51.04 -13.90
C GLY A 137 11.50 -50.51 -12.55
N ALA A 138 12.34 -49.78 -11.82
CA ALA A 138 12.00 -49.21 -10.53
C ALA A 138 11.25 -47.88 -10.68
N ILE A 139 9.93 -47.99 -10.86
CA ILE A 139 9.03 -46.86 -11.14
C ILE A 139 8.05 -46.66 -9.98
N ASP A 140 7.84 -45.41 -9.57
CA ASP A 140 6.80 -45.01 -8.59
C ASP A 140 6.89 -45.77 -7.25
N ASN A 141 8.11 -45.87 -6.70
CA ASN A 141 8.39 -46.55 -5.41
C ASN A 141 8.30 -45.58 -4.22
N GLY A 142 7.77 -46.04 -3.09
CA GLY A 142 7.61 -45.26 -1.85
C GLY A 142 8.55 -45.72 -0.73
N ILE A 143 9.25 -44.78 -0.10
CA ILE A 143 10.16 -45.06 1.03
C ILE A 143 9.76 -44.19 2.22
N TYR A 144 9.19 -44.78 3.27
CA TYR A 144 8.54 -44.04 4.37
C TYR A 144 8.97 -44.55 5.74
N ALA A 145 9.10 -43.67 6.73
CA ALA A 145 9.26 -44.06 8.14
C ALA A 145 10.46 -45.00 8.46
N ASN A 146 11.53 -44.97 7.65
CA ASN A 146 12.71 -45.82 7.86
C ASN A 146 13.83 -45.07 8.59
N TYR A 147 14.60 -45.81 9.39
CA TYR A 147 15.75 -45.32 10.15
C TYR A 147 17.03 -45.87 9.53
N LEU A 148 17.80 -45.03 8.84
CA LEU A 148 18.89 -45.45 7.94
C LEU A 148 20.23 -44.84 8.37
N GLY A 149 21.10 -45.69 8.93
CA GLY A 149 22.43 -45.30 9.43
C GLY A 149 22.42 -44.71 10.84
N THR A 150 21.25 -44.65 11.47
CA THR A 150 21.04 -44.28 12.87
C THR A 150 21.08 -45.50 13.76
N ASN A 151 20.87 -45.32 15.07
CA ASN A 151 20.47 -46.41 15.94
C ASN A 151 18.94 -46.59 15.92
N VAL A 152 18.42 -47.65 16.53
CA VAL A 152 16.98 -47.97 16.58
C VAL A 152 16.12 -46.84 17.16
N SER A 153 16.69 -45.98 18.01
CA SER A 153 16.01 -44.81 18.57
C SER A 153 16.12 -43.55 17.71
N GLY A 154 16.65 -43.65 16.49
CA GLY A 154 16.75 -42.52 15.56
C GLY A 154 17.85 -41.50 15.90
N ASN A 155 18.81 -41.89 16.75
CA ASN A 155 19.95 -41.06 17.15
C ASN A 155 21.24 -41.55 16.49
N ALA A 156 22.38 -40.88 16.76
CA ALA A 156 23.68 -41.25 16.21
C ALA A 156 24.05 -42.72 16.52
N ALA A 157 24.49 -43.45 15.50
CA ALA A 157 24.94 -44.84 15.60
C ALA A 157 26.46 -44.93 15.76
N GLY A 158 26.93 -46.08 16.28
CA GLY A 158 28.36 -46.46 16.21
C GLY A 158 28.77 -47.07 14.86
N THR A 159 27.80 -47.45 14.02
CA THR A 159 27.99 -48.11 12.71
C THR A 159 27.08 -47.45 11.68
N THR A 160 27.64 -46.94 10.58
CA THR A 160 26.93 -46.11 9.60
C THR A 160 26.79 -46.81 8.25
N ASN A 161 26.16 -46.18 7.26
CA ASN A 161 26.16 -46.65 5.87
C ASN A 161 26.97 -45.70 4.97
N HIS A 162 27.36 -46.18 3.79
CA HIS A 162 27.86 -45.30 2.74
C HIS A 162 26.73 -44.39 2.23
N SER A 163 25.62 -44.98 1.79
CA SER A 163 24.39 -44.26 1.46
C SER A 163 23.24 -44.78 2.33
N GLY A 164 22.42 -43.87 2.88
CA GLY A 164 21.14 -44.28 3.47
C GLY A 164 20.21 -44.82 2.39
N ILE A 165 19.90 -43.96 1.41
CA ILE A 165 19.15 -44.30 0.20
C ILE A 165 20.00 -44.00 -1.02
N TYR A 166 20.06 -44.92 -1.98
CA TYR A 166 20.69 -44.70 -3.28
C TYR A 166 19.74 -45.06 -4.42
N ILE A 167 19.42 -44.09 -5.27
CA ILE A 167 18.60 -44.25 -6.47
C ILE A 167 19.51 -44.20 -7.70
N ASN A 168 19.42 -45.23 -8.54
CA ASN A 168 20.36 -45.46 -9.63
C ASN A 168 19.71 -46.15 -10.85
N GLY A 169 20.41 -46.13 -11.98
CA GLY A 169 20.11 -47.00 -13.13
C GLY A 169 18.85 -46.65 -13.91
N GLY A 170 18.38 -45.40 -13.84
CA GLY A 170 17.21 -44.92 -14.58
C GLY A 170 15.87 -45.10 -13.85
N ALA A 171 15.89 -45.31 -12.53
CA ALA A 171 14.67 -45.36 -11.72
C ALA A 171 13.93 -44.02 -11.75
N THR A 172 12.60 -44.01 -11.76
CA THR A 172 11.83 -42.76 -11.88
C THR A 172 10.62 -42.72 -10.95
N GLY A 173 10.22 -41.52 -10.51
CA GLY A 173 8.99 -41.34 -9.73
C GLY A 173 9.08 -41.82 -8.28
N THR A 174 10.29 -42.09 -7.77
CA THR A 174 10.46 -42.51 -6.37
C THR A 174 10.08 -41.37 -5.42
N VAL A 175 9.33 -41.70 -4.36
CA VAL A 175 8.91 -40.76 -3.31
C VAL A 175 9.56 -41.17 -1.99
N ILE A 176 10.35 -40.29 -1.40
CA ILE A 176 11.01 -40.48 -0.11
C ILE A 176 10.33 -39.58 0.92
N GLY A 177 9.62 -40.21 1.85
CA GLY A 177 8.75 -39.55 2.84
C GLY A 177 7.37 -39.20 2.26
N ASP A 178 6.37 -39.06 3.12
CA ASP A 178 4.96 -38.84 2.72
C ASP A 178 4.44 -37.44 3.09
N GLY A 179 5.33 -36.56 3.58
CA GLY A 179 4.99 -35.21 4.01
C GLY A 179 4.41 -35.11 5.42
N THR A 180 4.17 -36.24 6.09
CA THR A 180 3.60 -36.31 7.45
C THR A 180 4.66 -36.69 8.49
N ALA A 181 4.31 -36.56 9.78
CA ALA A 181 5.21 -36.99 10.86
C ALA A 181 5.40 -38.52 10.87
N ASN A 182 4.39 -39.29 10.45
CA ASN A 182 4.42 -40.75 10.50
C ASN A 182 5.22 -41.36 9.35
N GLY A 183 5.27 -40.74 8.17
CA GLY A 183 6.08 -41.22 7.05
C GLY A 183 7.51 -40.67 7.00
N ARG A 184 7.95 -39.92 8.03
CA ARG A 184 9.28 -39.31 8.09
C ARG A 184 10.39 -40.35 8.19
N ASN A 185 11.28 -40.38 7.19
CA ASN A 185 12.53 -41.14 7.33
C ASN A 185 13.54 -40.36 8.19
N VAL A 186 14.35 -41.08 8.97
CA VAL A 186 15.49 -40.54 9.73
C VAL A 186 16.76 -41.13 9.14
N ILE A 187 17.56 -40.31 8.47
CA ILE A 187 18.69 -40.75 7.65
C ILE A 187 19.96 -40.02 8.10
N GLY A 188 20.80 -40.64 8.93
CA GLY A 188 21.94 -39.97 9.55
C GLY A 188 23.19 -40.83 9.70
N GLY A 189 24.34 -40.19 9.94
CA GLY A 189 25.64 -40.86 10.10
C GLY A 189 26.30 -41.31 8.79
N ASN A 190 25.65 -41.17 7.64
CA ASN A 190 26.11 -41.76 6.39
C ASN A 190 27.09 -40.85 5.62
N SER A 191 27.84 -41.41 4.66
CA SER A 191 28.61 -40.57 3.71
C SER A 191 27.66 -39.74 2.84
N PHE A 192 26.55 -40.34 2.41
CA PHE A 192 25.47 -39.68 1.70
C PHE A 192 24.15 -40.04 2.37
N GLY A 193 23.32 -39.06 2.76
CA GLY A 193 21.99 -39.35 3.25
C GLY A 193 21.14 -39.99 2.14
N ILE A 194 20.87 -39.21 1.10
CA ILE A 194 20.19 -39.64 -0.12
C ILE A 194 21.09 -39.35 -1.32
N ARG A 195 21.32 -40.36 -2.16
CA ARG A 195 22.07 -40.21 -3.40
C ARG A 195 21.20 -40.57 -4.59
N ILE A 196 21.24 -39.78 -5.66
CA ILE A 196 20.45 -40.00 -6.89
C ILE A 196 21.36 -39.79 -8.09
N ALA A 197 21.46 -40.80 -8.96
CA ALA A 197 22.39 -40.74 -10.09
C ALA A 197 21.88 -41.48 -11.33
N ASN A 198 22.58 -41.25 -12.45
CA ASN A 198 22.45 -42.01 -13.69
C ASN A 198 21.03 -42.00 -14.27
N ALA A 199 20.53 -40.80 -14.60
CA ALA A 199 19.22 -40.55 -15.21
C ALA A 199 18.02 -41.06 -14.39
N SER A 200 18.18 -41.10 -13.07
CA SER A 200 17.10 -41.49 -12.16
C SER A 200 16.21 -40.28 -11.82
N ASN A 201 15.29 -39.98 -12.74
CA ASN A 201 14.58 -38.70 -12.81
C ASN A 201 13.29 -38.65 -11.95
N ASN A 202 12.72 -37.47 -11.78
CA ASN A 202 11.40 -37.26 -11.13
C ASN A 202 11.29 -37.83 -9.71
N THR A 203 12.37 -37.85 -8.93
CA THR A 203 12.33 -38.25 -7.51
C THR A 203 11.79 -37.11 -6.66
N THR A 204 10.87 -37.41 -5.73
CA THR A 204 10.36 -36.46 -4.74
C THR A 204 10.85 -36.82 -3.34
N ILE A 205 11.38 -35.84 -2.60
CA ILE A 205 11.88 -36.00 -1.22
C ILE A 205 11.09 -35.05 -0.33
N THR A 206 10.28 -35.52 0.61
CA THR A 206 9.44 -34.63 1.45
C THR A 206 9.32 -35.12 2.90
N GLY A 207 9.27 -34.19 3.86
CA GLY A 207 9.03 -34.50 5.27
C GLY A 207 10.10 -35.32 6.01
N ASN A 208 11.34 -35.39 5.54
CA ASN A 208 12.38 -36.26 6.13
C ASN A 208 13.30 -35.53 7.14
N TYR A 209 13.95 -36.28 8.03
CA TYR A 209 15.15 -35.83 8.74
C TYR A 209 16.40 -36.47 8.12
N ILE A 210 17.28 -35.63 7.57
CA ILE A 210 18.46 -36.06 6.82
C ILE A 210 19.68 -35.46 7.53
N GLY A 211 20.38 -36.26 8.33
CA GLY A 211 21.52 -35.82 9.14
C GLY A 211 21.11 -35.13 10.44
N ILE A 212 19.82 -35.15 10.77
CA ILE A 212 19.25 -34.71 12.04
C ILE A 212 18.59 -35.92 12.71
N GLY A 213 18.71 -36.02 14.04
CA GLY A 213 18.10 -37.07 14.84
C GLY A 213 16.58 -36.94 14.90
N ILE A 214 15.92 -37.98 15.42
CA ILE A 214 14.44 -38.01 15.55
C ILE A 214 13.89 -36.91 16.45
N ASP A 215 14.70 -36.37 17.36
CA ASP A 215 14.35 -35.22 18.20
C ASP A 215 14.20 -33.91 17.41
N GLY A 216 14.56 -33.93 16.12
CA GLY A 216 14.54 -32.77 15.24
C GLY A 216 15.58 -31.72 15.59
N ALA A 217 16.48 -31.99 16.54
CA ALA A 217 17.42 -31.02 17.08
C ALA A 217 18.87 -31.50 16.99
N THR A 218 19.14 -32.76 17.31
CA THR A 218 20.50 -33.28 17.39
C THR A 218 21.09 -33.48 16.00
N ALA A 219 22.20 -32.79 15.71
CA ALA A 219 22.97 -33.03 14.50
C ALA A 219 23.69 -34.39 14.63
N ILE A 220 23.28 -35.36 13.83
CA ILE A 220 23.91 -36.68 13.72
C ILE A 220 24.73 -36.82 12.43
N GLY A 221 24.46 -35.92 11.46
CA GLY A 221 25.27 -35.52 10.32
C GLY A 221 25.51 -36.60 9.26
N ASN A 222 25.27 -36.26 8.00
CA ASN A 222 25.86 -36.98 6.87
C ASN A 222 27.03 -36.15 6.30
N ALA A 223 27.95 -36.75 5.54
CA ALA A 223 28.98 -35.96 4.85
C ALA A 223 28.35 -35.11 3.72
N ARG A 224 27.33 -35.62 3.02
CA ARG A 224 26.39 -34.86 2.20
C ARG A 224 24.96 -35.27 2.53
N GLY A 225 24.04 -34.31 2.58
CA GLY A 225 22.62 -34.58 2.84
C GLY A 225 21.98 -35.28 1.65
N ILE A 226 21.77 -34.52 0.58
CA ILE A 226 21.22 -34.97 -0.70
C ILE A 226 22.26 -34.73 -1.80
N ASP A 227 22.61 -35.78 -2.55
CA ASP A 227 23.61 -35.74 -3.63
C ASP A 227 22.97 -36.19 -4.95
N MET A 228 22.88 -35.29 -5.92
CA MET A 228 22.26 -35.50 -7.23
C MET A 228 23.29 -35.37 -8.37
N PHE A 229 23.32 -36.36 -9.27
CA PHE A 229 24.28 -36.40 -10.37
C PHE A 229 23.64 -36.82 -11.70
N ASN A 230 23.53 -35.86 -12.65
CA ASN A 230 22.94 -36.05 -13.98
C ASN A 230 21.52 -36.64 -13.91
N VAL A 231 20.60 -35.88 -13.30
CA VAL A 231 19.20 -36.26 -13.09
C VAL A 231 18.28 -35.08 -13.39
N ASP A 232 17.04 -35.35 -13.81
CA ASP A 232 16.10 -34.32 -14.24
C ASP A 232 14.81 -34.34 -13.43
N GLY A 233 14.20 -33.17 -13.25
CA GLY A 233 12.83 -33.01 -12.77
C GLY A 233 12.59 -33.46 -11.32
N CYS A 234 13.65 -33.51 -10.50
CA CYS A 234 13.52 -33.91 -9.09
C CYS A 234 12.91 -32.79 -8.23
N VAL A 235 12.33 -33.17 -7.09
CA VAL A 235 11.72 -32.26 -6.12
C VAL A 235 12.30 -32.54 -4.73
N ILE A 236 12.91 -31.53 -4.13
CA ILE A 236 13.38 -31.53 -2.74
C ILE A 236 12.44 -30.65 -1.93
N GLY A 237 11.48 -31.31 -1.28
CA GLY A 237 10.44 -30.73 -0.45
C GLY A 237 9.26 -30.20 -1.26
N VAL A 238 8.07 -30.35 -0.69
CA VAL A 238 6.79 -30.01 -1.30
C VAL A 238 6.11 -28.95 -0.43
N SER A 239 5.46 -27.98 -1.08
CA SER A 239 4.69 -26.96 -0.36
C SER A 239 3.50 -27.61 0.37
N ASP A 240 3.26 -27.16 1.60
CA ASP A 240 2.19 -27.63 2.51
C ASP A 240 2.45 -28.96 3.25
N ASP A 241 3.52 -29.67 2.91
CA ASP A 241 4.02 -30.82 3.69
C ASP A 241 4.86 -30.35 4.91
N LEU A 242 5.21 -31.27 5.81
CA LEU A 242 6.27 -30.99 6.77
C LEU A 242 7.63 -30.80 6.04
N PRO A 243 8.51 -29.91 6.55
CA PRO A 243 9.77 -29.65 5.89
C PRO A 243 10.71 -30.85 5.97
N ASN A 244 11.57 -31.00 4.94
CA ASN A 244 12.79 -31.77 5.13
C ASN A 244 13.74 -30.95 6.01
N VAL A 245 14.32 -31.57 7.03
CA VAL A 245 15.36 -30.95 7.86
C VAL A 245 16.68 -31.64 7.56
N ILE A 246 17.63 -30.87 7.03
CA ILE A 246 18.84 -31.37 6.40
C ILE A 246 20.07 -30.80 7.11
N GLY A 247 20.87 -31.66 7.75
CA GLY A 247 22.12 -31.30 8.42
C GLY A 247 23.31 -32.13 7.94
N THR A 248 24.53 -31.59 8.06
CA THR A 248 25.77 -32.29 7.66
C THR A 248 26.89 -32.10 8.67
N THR A 249 27.95 -32.91 8.57
CA THR A 249 29.20 -32.71 9.33
C THR A 249 30.23 -31.91 8.51
N GLY A 250 29.88 -30.68 8.11
CA GLY A 250 30.78 -29.80 7.33
C GLY A 250 30.84 -30.11 5.83
N GLY A 251 29.74 -30.59 5.25
CA GLY A 251 29.58 -30.73 3.80
C GLY A 251 28.28 -30.10 3.29
N THR A 252 27.85 -30.41 2.07
CA THR A 252 26.69 -29.73 1.45
C THR A 252 25.36 -30.36 1.84
N GLY A 253 24.35 -29.54 2.17
CA GLY A 253 22.98 -29.96 2.44
C GLY A 253 22.33 -30.60 1.21
N ALA A 254 22.18 -29.83 0.13
CA ALA A 254 21.72 -30.30 -1.17
C ALA A 254 22.77 -29.96 -2.25
N TYR A 255 23.37 -31.00 -2.84
CA TYR A 255 24.41 -30.89 -3.85
C TYR A 255 23.91 -31.39 -5.20
N LEU A 256 23.80 -30.49 -6.18
CA LEU A 256 23.28 -30.74 -7.51
C LEU A 256 24.42 -30.56 -8.53
N ASN A 257 24.65 -31.61 -9.32
CA ASN A 257 25.72 -31.64 -10.31
C ASN A 257 25.18 -32.19 -11.63
N GLY A 258 24.98 -31.30 -12.60
CA GLY A 258 24.26 -31.59 -13.85
C GLY A 258 22.80 -31.99 -13.62
N ALA A 259 22.17 -31.51 -12.54
CA ALA A 259 20.78 -31.87 -12.22
C ALA A 259 19.82 -30.78 -12.72
N THR A 260 19.01 -31.07 -13.74
CA THR A 260 18.20 -30.05 -14.42
C THR A 260 16.76 -30.03 -13.96
N GLY A 261 16.11 -28.86 -14.03
CA GLY A 261 14.68 -28.69 -13.73
C GLY A 261 14.30 -29.10 -12.30
N THR A 262 15.22 -28.97 -11.34
CA THR A 262 14.98 -29.37 -9.95
C THR A 262 14.23 -28.27 -9.19
N THR A 263 13.22 -28.65 -8.39
CA THR A 263 12.55 -27.75 -7.45
C THR A 263 13.01 -28.04 -6.03
N ILE A 264 13.42 -27.02 -5.28
CA ILE A 264 13.84 -27.11 -3.87
C ILE A 264 12.95 -26.19 -3.05
N ALA A 265 11.99 -26.70 -2.30
CA ALA A 265 11.00 -25.91 -1.57
C ALA A 265 10.74 -26.49 -0.17
N ASN A 266 10.39 -25.63 0.79
CA ASN A 266 10.00 -26.05 2.14
C ASN A 266 11.07 -26.91 2.85
N ASN A 267 12.33 -26.50 2.81
CA ASN A 267 13.44 -27.20 3.48
C ASN A 267 14.10 -26.34 4.53
N TYR A 268 14.49 -26.98 5.64
CA TYR A 268 15.28 -26.40 6.72
C TYR A 268 16.69 -26.99 6.61
N ILE A 269 17.64 -26.23 6.06
CA ILE A 269 18.97 -26.72 5.71
C ILE A 269 20.02 -26.04 6.57
N GLY A 270 20.80 -26.85 7.30
CA GLY A 270 21.78 -26.41 8.29
C GLY A 270 21.18 -25.81 9.55
N VAL A 271 19.88 -26.00 9.77
CA VAL A 271 19.17 -25.61 10.98
C VAL A 271 18.42 -26.81 11.54
N ASP A 272 17.94 -26.70 12.78
CA ASP A 272 17.07 -27.72 13.36
C ASP A 272 15.62 -27.63 12.88
N ALA A 273 14.77 -28.54 13.35
CA ALA A 273 13.36 -28.63 12.96
C ALA A 273 12.52 -27.43 13.41
N THR A 274 13.03 -26.58 14.32
CA THR A 274 12.38 -25.29 14.64
C THR A 274 12.74 -24.22 13.62
N GLY A 275 13.88 -24.39 12.93
CA GLY A 275 14.46 -23.40 12.03
C GLY A 275 15.13 -22.23 12.76
N LEU A 276 15.39 -22.33 14.07
CA LEU A 276 15.92 -21.23 14.89
C LEU A 276 17.31 -21.49 15.46
N LEU A 277 17.82 -22.72 15.38
CA LEU A 277 19.18 -23.05 15.84
C LEU A 277 20.03 -23.57 14.68
N ASP A 278 21.22 -22.99 14.54
CA ASP A 278 22.25 -23.43 13.60
C ASP A 278 22.72 -24.84 13.98
N ARG A 279 22.73 -25.73 12.98
CA ARG A 279 23.21 -27.13 13.07
C ARG A 279 24.35 -27.42 12.10
N GLY A 280 24.78 -26.40 11.34
CA GLY A 280 25.93 -26.44 10.48
C GLY A 280 25.76 -27.27 9.22
N ASN A 281 26.26 -26.71 8.13
CA ASN A 281 26.73 -27.40 6.94
C ASN A 281 27.86 -26.52 6.35
N ASP A 282 28.59 -26.95 5.33
CA ASP A 282 29.55 -26.03 4.65
C ASP A 282 28.85 -25.24 3.52
N THR A 283 27.81 -25.80 2.92
CA THR A 283 26.97 -25.08 1.98
C THR A 283 25.55 -25.63 2.05
N GLY A 284 24.54 -24.77 2.12
CA GLY A 284 23.15 -25.18 2.15
C GLY A 284 22.77 -25.87 0.84
N ILE A 285 22.80 -25.11 -0.25
CA ILE A 285 22.49 -25.59 -1.61
C ILE A 285 23.65 -25.25 -2.54
N TRP A 286 24.16 -26.23 -3.28
CA TRP A 286 25.20 -26.02 -4.29
C TRP A 286 24.76 -26.58 -5.65
N LEU A 287 24.66 -25.70 -6.64
CA LEU A 287 24.40 -26.03 -8.04
C LEU A 287 25.70 -25.92 -8.85
N ARG A 288 26.00 -26.95 -9.65
CA ARG A 288 27.17 -26.94 -10.55
C ARG A 288 27.01 -27.73 -11.83
N ASN A 289 27.86 -27.41 -12.80
CA ASN A 289 28.03 -28.12 -14.07
C ASN A 289 26.72 -28.35 -14.85
N GLY A 290 25.97 -27.27 -15.10
CA GLY A 290 24.73 -27.32 -15.89
C GLY A 290 23.52 -27.83 -15.11
N SER A 291 23.38 -27.44 -13.84
CA SER A 291 22.18 -27.76 -13.05
C SER A 291 21.04 -26.77 -13.36
N ASP A 292 20.71 -26.68 -14.65
CA ASP A 292 19.94 -25.59 -15.23
C ASP A 292 18.45 -25.66 -14.88
N GLY A 293 17.78 -24.51 -14.87
CA GLY A 293 16.34 -24.44 -14.63
C GLY A 293 15.94 -24.81 -13.20
N THR A 294 16.87 -24.69 -12.24
CA THR A 294 16.61 -25.01 -10.84
C THR A 294 15.82 -23.89 -10.17
N GLN A 295 14.75 -24.25 -9.47
CA GLN A 295 13.93 -23.34 -8.67
C GLN A 295 14.15 -23.62 -7.17
N ILE A 296 14.64 -22.61 -6.44
CA ILE A 296 14.86 -22.64 -5.00
C ILE A 296 13.81 -21.76 -4.33
N GLY A 297 12.77 -22.38 -3.81
CA GLY A 297 11.59 -21.75 -3.24
C GLY A 297 10.52 -21.47 -4.30
N THR A 298 9.25 -21.48 -3.88
CA THR A 298 8.10 -21.42 -4.81
C THR A 298 7.44 -20.06 -4.90
N GLY A 299 7.92 -19.06 -4.16
CA GLY A 299 7.28 -17.75 -4.07
C GLY A 299 5.98 -17.73 -3.25
N ILE A 300 5.69 -18.80 -2.50
CA ILE A 300 4.63 -18.85 -1.49
C ILE A 300 5.24 -19.21 -0.13
N ALA A 301 4.60 -18.76 0.96
CA ALA A 301 5.15 -18.92 2.31
C ALA A 301 5.41 -20.40 2.69
N SER A 302 4.55 -21.33 2.28
CA SER A 302 4.71 -22.77 2.56
C SER A 302 5.77 -23.47 1.71
N GLY A 303 6.37 -22.79 0.72
CA GLY A 303 7.51 -23.30 -0.04
C GLY A 303 8.84 -22.65 0.30
N ARG A 304 8.90 -21.82 1.34
CA ARG A 304 10.10 -21.11 1.79
C ARG A 304 11.16 -22.07 2.30
N ASN A 305 12.40 -21.91 1.84
CA ASN A 305 13.54 -22.58 2.46
C ASN A 305 14.17 -21.69 3.54
N ILE A 306 14.68 -22.31 4.60
CA ILE A 306 15.47 -21.69 5.66
C ILE A 306 16.89 -22.23 5.54
N LEU A 307 17.85 -21.34 5.26
CA LEU A 307 19.22 -21.70 4.88
C LEU A 307 20.24 -21.07 5.81
N ALA A 308 20.94 -21.94 6.55
CA ALA A 308 22.13 -21.60 7.33
C ALA A 308 23.27 -22.60 7.02
N ALA A 309 24.50 -22.12 7.05
CA ALA A 309 25.72 -22.88 6.77
C ALA A 309 26.83 -22.54 7.78
N GLY A 310 26.48 -21.85 8.86
CA GLY A 310 27.45 -21.24 9.76
C GLY A 310 28.40 -20.25 9.06
N ASN A 311 29.27 -19.62 9.84
CA ASN A 311 30.07 -18.46 9.39
C ASN A 311 31.08 -18.72 8.25
N ASN A 312 31.36 -19.97 7.88
CA ASN A 312 32.38 -20.30 6.88
C ASN A 312 31.80 -20.66 5.50
N GLY A 313 30.51 -20.96 5.43
CA GLY A 313 29.86 -21.58 4.29
C GLY A 313 28.95 -20.68 3.45
N HIS A 314 28.28 -21.25 2.44
CA HIS A 314 27.32 -20.54 1.58
C HIS A 314 25.88 -20.97 1.87
N GLY A 315 24.92 -20.04 1.91
CA GLY A 315 23.50 -20.41 1.93
C GLY A 315 23.10 -21.09 0.61
N ILE A 316 23.30 -20.38 -0.50
CA ILE A 316 23.14 -20.87 -1.87
C ILE A 316 24.40 -20.54 -2.68
N TRP A 317 24.98 -21.55 -3.34
CA TRP A 317 26.06 -21.38 -4.29
C TRP A 317 25.65 -21.87 -5.68
N ILE A 318 25.64 -20.97 -6.66
CA ILE A 318 25.31 -21.21 -8.06
C ILE A 318 26.59 -21.06 -8.88
N GLU A 319 27.05 -22.17 -9.47
CA GLU A 319 28.26 -22.23 -10.28
C GLU A 319 27.92 -22.87 -11.63
N ASP A 320 28.30 -22.26 -12.75
CA ASP A 320 28.08 -22.78 -14.11
C ASP A 320 26.68 -23.42 -14.34
N SER A 321 25.61 -22.74 -13.91
CA SER A 321 24.23 -23.24 -14.00
C SER A 321 23.27 -22.13 -14.40
N ASP A 322 22.53 -22.34 -15.48
CA ASP A 322 21.70 -21.33 -16.14
C ASP A 322 20.24 -21.34 -15.64
N ASN A 323 19.55 -20.22 -15.80
CA ASN A 323 18.11 -20.08 -15.54
C ASN A 323 17.70 -20.53 -14.13
N THR A 324 18.52 -20.20 -13.12
CA THR A 324 18.25 -20.53 -11.72
C THR A 324 17.40 -19.43 -11.06
N TYR A 325 16.39 -19.81 -10.28
CA TYR A 325 15.49 -18.89 -9.58
C TYR A 325 15.52 -19.14 -8.08
N ALA A 326 16.00 -18.20 -7.27
CA ALA A 326 15.87 -18.22 -5.81
C ALA A 326 14.73 -17.29 -5.39
N LEU A 327 13.61 -17.84 -4.91
CA LEU A 327 12.37 -17.11 -4.65
C LEU A 327 11.84 -17.35 -3.23
N GLY A 328 11.65 -16.29 -2.46
CA GLY A 328 10.90 -16.36 -1.21
C GLY A 328 11.62 -17.03 -0.04
N ASN A 329 12.95 -17.14 -0.05
CA ASN A 329 13.75 -17.85 0.95
C ASN A 329 14.21 -16.95 2.11
N TYR A 330 14.49 -17.55 3.26
CA TYR A 330 15.25 -16.91 4.35
C TYR A 330 16.66 -17.47 4.36
N ILE A 331 17.65 -16.58 4.20
CA ILE A 331 19.04 -16.93 4.01
C ILE A 331 19.88 -16.15 5.01
N GLY A 332 20.46 -16.87 5.97
CA GLY A 332 21.15 -16.25 7.09
C GLY A 332 20.22 -15.82 8.23
N LEU A 333 18.93 -16.14 8.14
CA LEU A 333 17.92 -15.93 9.17
C LEU A 333 17.17 -17.22 9.50
N GLY A 334 16.66 -17.30 10.72
CA GLY A 334 15.77 -18.36 11.17
C GLY A 334 14.37 -18.27 10.59
N SER A 335 13.56 -19.29 10.85
CA SER A 335 12.18 -19.43 10.37
C SER A 335 11.23 -18.30 10.80
N ASP A 336 11.58 -17.59 11.88
CA ASP A 336 10.88 -16.39 12.36
C ASP A 336 11.13 -15.14 11.49
N GLY A 337 12.08 -15.21 10.55
CA GLY A 337 12.48 -14.08 9.70
C GLY A 337 13.26 -13.01 10.45
N SER A 338 13.85 -13.37 11.60
CA SER A 338 14.40 -12.40 12.54
C SER A 338 15.69 -12.88 13.23
N THR A 339 15.73 -14.13 13.70
CA THR A 339 16.90 -14.70 14.37
C THR A 339 18.06 -14.83 13.39
N THR A 340 19.24 -14.31 13.70
CA THR A 340 20.41 -14.38 12.80
C THR A 340 21.10 -15.75 12.87
N LEU A 341 21.28 -16.38 11.71
CA LEU A 341 21.90 -17.70 11.52
C LEU A 341 22.94 -17.59 10.39
N PRO A 342 24.07 -16.90 10.65
CA PRO A 342 24.95 -16.33 9.64
C PRO A 342 25.54 -17.36 8.66
N ASN A 343 25.66 -16.97 7.38
CA ASN A 343 26.52 -17.62 6.39
C ASN A 343 27.74 -16.72 6.07
N ASN A 344 28.75 -17.24 5.38
CA ASN A 344 29.76 -16.39 4.74
C ASN A 344 29.12 -15.62 3.56
N PHE A 345 28.52 -16.34 2.61
CA PHE A 345 27.70 -15.70 1.58
C PHE A 345 26.27 -16.20 1.70
N GLY A 346 25.29 -15.30 1.67
CA GLY A 346 23.89 -15.68 1.57
C GLY A 346 23.65 -16.39 0.22
N VAL A 347 23.85 -15.66 -0.88
CA VAL A 347 23.80 -16.19 -2.25
C VAL A 347 25.07 -15.83 -2.99
N ARG A 348 25.73 -16.82 -3.60
CA ARG A 348 26.91 -16.61 -4.45
C ARG A 348 26.65 -17.15 -5.85
N ALA A 349 26.69 -16.26 -6.84
CA ALA A 349 26.68 -16.62 -8.26
C ALA A 349 28.09 -16.47 -8.85
N SER A 350 28.62 -17.56 -9.40
CA SER A 350 29.97 -17.63 -9.97
C SER A 350 30.01 -18.43 -11.27
N GLY A 351 31.17 -18.44 -11.93
CA GLY A 351 31.37 -19.14 -13.20
C GLY A 351 30.69 -18.44 -14.37
N THR A 352 30.14 -19.19 -15.32
CA THR A 352 29.48 -18.67 -16.53
C THR A 352 27.95 -18.64 -16.46
N SER A 353 27.36 -18.79 -15.26
CA SER A 353 25.91 -18.87 -15.02
C SER A 353 25.14 -17.67 -15.57
N THR A 354 24.17 -17.89 -16.45
CA THR A 354 23.30 -16.86 -17.05
C THR A 354 21.84 -17.05 -16.64
N GLY A 355 21.09 -15.95 -16.55
CA GLY A 355 19.69 -15.98 -16.14
C GLY A 355 19.51 -16.35 -14.67
N THR A 356 20.46 -16.01 -13.80
CA THR A 356 20.31 -16.20 -12.35
C THR A 356 19.38 -15.12 -11.79
N HIS A 357 18.23 -15.51 -11.25
CA HIS A 357 17.25 -14.62 -10.64
C HIS A 357 17.23 -14.84 -9.13
N ILE A 358 17.53 -13.79 -8.38
CA ILE A 358 17.42 -13.74 -6.92
C ILE A 358 16.23 -12.82 -6.65
N GLY A 359 15.07 -13.44 -6.43
CA GLY A 359 13.78 -12.77 -6.40
C GLY A 359 13.23 -12.48 -7.79
N ASP A 360 11.94 -12.11 -7.85
CA ASP A 360 11.19 -11.84 -9.08
C ASP A 360 10.43 -10.50 -9.05
N GLY A 361 10.61 -9.70 -8.00
CA GLY A 361 9.89 -8.45 -7.77
C GLY A 361 8.48 -8.61 -7.17
N SER A 362 7.98 -9.84 -7.01
CA SER A 362 6.73 -10.09 -6.30
C SER A 362 6.95 -10.17 -4.78
N ALA A 363 5.92 -9.86 -3.99
CA ALA A 363 5.98 -10.03 -2.53
C ALA A 363 6.23 -11.49 -2.11
N GLY A 364 5.80 -12.46 -2.92
CA GLY A 364 6.00 -13.87 -2.68
C GLY A 364 7.43 -14.35 -2.99
N GLY A 365 8.01 -13.84 -4.08
CA GLY A 365 9.38 -14.16 -4.51
C GLY A 365 10.48 -13.42 -3.75
N ARG A 366 10.14 -12.45 -2.89
CA ARG A 366 11.09 -11.71 -2.03
C ARG A 366 11.89 -12.63 -1.12
N ASN A 367 13.20 -12.72 -1.33
CA ASN A 367 14.11 -13.34 -0.37
C ASN A 367 14.47 -12.34 0.74
N ILE A 368 14.75 -12.89 1.93
CA ILE A 368 15.35 -12.14 3.04
C ILE A 368 16.76 -12.68 3.25
N ILE A 369 17.77 -11.84 3.01
CA ILE A 369 19.18 -12.24 2.92
C ILE A 369 20.00 -11.38 3.88
N SER A 370 20.18 -11.89 5.10
CA SER A 370 20.61 -11.06 6.23
C SER A 370 21.48 -11.85 7.21
N GLY A 371 22.27 -11.14 8.03
CA GLY A 371 23.18 -11.73 9.00
C GLY A 371 24.41 -12.43 8.40
N ASN A 372 24.64 -12.37 7.09
CA ASN A 372 25.77 -13.05 6.44
C ASN A 372 27.04 -12.17 6.48
N PHE A 373 28.18 -12.66 5.98
CA PHE A 373 29.30 -11.77 5.68
C PHE A 373 29.00 -10.92 4.44
N ILE A 374 28.65 -11.53 3.32
CA ILE A 374 28.07 -10.85 2.15
C ILE A 374 26.67 -11.40 1.91
N GLY A 375 25.68 -10.53 1.69
CA GLY A 375 24.32 -10.95 1.38
C GLY A 375 24.26 -11.67 0.04
N VAL A 376 24.51 -10.94 -1.05
CA VAL A 376 24.55 -11.45 -2.42
C VAL A 376 25.89 -11.12 -3.07
N SER A 377 26.52 -12.12 -3.70
CA SER A 377 27.73 -11.93 -4.50
C SER A 377 27.49 -12.35 -5.95
N ALA A 378 27.63 -11.41 -6.87
CA ALA A 378 27.63 -11.61 -8.32
C ALA A 378 29.08 -11.49 -8.83
N GLY A 379 29.78 -12.62 -8.93
CA GLY A 379 31.24 -12.63 -9.20
C GLY A 379 31.68 -13.46 -10.41
N GLY A 380 30.75 -14.06 -11.16
CA GLY A 380 31.03 -14.80 -12.39
C GLY A 380 31.09 -13.93 -13.65
N SER A 381 31.26 -14.52 -14.82
CA SER A 381 31.19 -13.83 -16.12
C SER A 381 29.80 -13.87 -16.77
N GLY A 382 28.81 -14.43 -16.10
CA GLY A 382 27.45 -14.59 -16.59
C GLY A 382 26.51 -13.44 -16.19
N THR A 383 25.20 -13.72 -16.11
CA THR A 383 24.17 -12.70 -15.84
C THR A 383 23.37 -12.98 -14.55
N ALA A 384 23.21 -11.93 -13.72
CA ALA A 384 22.49 -12.00 -12.45
C ALA A 384 21.47 -10.85 -12.27
N TYR A 385 20.26 -11.20 -11.84
CA TYR A 385 19.17 -10.27 -11.58
C TYR A 385 18.76 -10.38 -10.10
N VAL A 386 18.87 -9.28 -9.35
CA VAL A 386 18.54 -9.23 -7.93
C VAL A 386 17.30 -8.34 -7.77
N PHE A 387 16.11 -8.92 -7.65
CA PHE A 387 14.84 -8.18 -7.68
C PHE A 387 13.99 -8.37 -6.41
N GLY A 388 13.58 -7.25 -5.82
CA GLY A 388 12.53 -7.20 -4.80
C GLY A 388 12.88 -7.83 -3.46
N ASN A 389 14.17 -8.02 -3.16
CA ASN A 389 14.67 -8.67 -1.95
C ASN A 389 14.86 -7.68 -0.80
N TYR A 390 14.84 -8.21 0.43
CA TYR A 390 15.30 -7.49 1.61
C TYR A 390 16.67 -8.04 2.02
N ILE A 391 17.68 -7.17 2.07
CA ILE A 391 19.08 -7.55 2.24
C ILE A 391 19.67 -6.75 3.40
N GLY A 392 20.02 -7.46 4.48
CA GLY A 392 20.52 -6.88 5.72
C GLY A 392 19.43 -6.40 6.69
N THR A 393 18.17 -6.77 6.45
CA THR A 393 17.04 -6.44 7.33
C THR A 393 16.27 -7.68 7.76
N ASP A 394 15.33 -7.54 8.69
CA ASP A 394 14.37 -8.58 9.00
C ASP A 394 13.28 -8.74 7.93
N ALA A 395 12.41 -9.73 8.10
CA ALA A 395 11.36 -10.01 7.12
C ALA A 395 10.34 -8.87 6.92
N THR A 396 10.22 -7.93 7.87
CA THR A 396 9.38 -6.74 7.73
C THR A 396 10.11 -5.57 7.07
N GLY A 397 11.44 -5.62 6.96
CA GLY A 397 12.26 -4.56 6.40
C GLY A 397 12.38 -3.35 7.31
N THR A 398 12.23 -3.54 8.63
CA THR A 398 12.21 -2.45 9.61
C THR A 398 13.25 -2.59 10.72
N LEU A 399 13.80 -3.79 10.92
CA LEU A 399 14.88 -4.03 11.88
C LEU A 399 16.18 -4.36 11.17
N ASP A 400 17.28 -3.86 11.74
CA ASP A 400 18.63 -4.10 11.28
C ASP A 400 19.04 -5.55 11.58
N ARG A 401 19.43 -6.26 10.51
CA ARG A 401 20.04 -7.60 10.52
C ARG A 401 21.17 -7.66 9.51
N GLY A 402 21.99 -6.61 9.51
CA GLY A 402 23.05 -6.37 8.57
C GLY A 402 23.88 -7.57 8.17
N ASN A 403 24.26 -7.62 6.90
CA ASN A 403 25.42 -8.41 6.52
C ASN A 403 26.69 -7.65 6.92
N SER A 404 27.68 -8.33 7.50
CA SER A 404 28.86 -7.70 8.11
C SER A 404 29.86 -7.09 7.13
N ASN A 405 29.62 -7.20 5.82
CA ASN A 405 30.36 -6.53 4.74
C ASN A 405 29.38 -5.85 3.78
N ALA A 406 29.14 -6.40 2.58
CA ALA A 406 28.24 -5.82 1.60
C ALA A 406 26.86 -6.49 1.64
N GLY A 407 25.81 -5.69 1.46
CA GLY A 407 24.50 -6.25 1.11
C GLY A 407 24.59 -6.96 -0.24
N VAL A 408 25.05 -6.25 -1.26
CA VAL A 408 25.34 -6.80 -2.61
C VAL A 408 26.76 -6.47 -3.03
N SER A 409 27.52 -7.47 -3.45
CA SER A 409 28.87 -7.34 -3.99
C SER A 409 28.91 -7.75 -5.46
N ILE A 410 29.28 -6.82 -6.33
CA ILE A 410 29.41 -6.99 -7.78
C ILE A 410 30.90 -7.07 -8.12
N ALA A 411 31.36 -8.29 -8.41
CA ALA A 411 32.77 -8.60 -8.66
C ALA A 411 33.03 -9.16 -10.07
N GLY A 412 32.00 -9.26 -10.92
CA GLY A 412 32.10 -9.67 -12.32
C GLY A 412 30.73 -9.85 -12.98
N GLY A 413 30.73 -10.01 -14.31
CA GLY A 413 29.54 -10.35 -15.10
C GLY A 413 28.74 -9.13 -15.51
N SER A 414 27.46 -9.33 -15.79
CA SER A 414 26.50 -8.24 -16.05
C SER A 414 25.13 -8.55 -15.44
N GLY A 415 24.24 -7.57 -15.39
CA GLY A 415 22.89 -7.78 -14.88
C GLY A 415 22.34 -6.57 -14.17
N GLN A 416 21.42 -6.81 -13.22
CA GLN A 416 20.69 -5.74 -12.55
C GLN A 416 20.57 -5.99 -11.05
N VAL A 417 20.75 -4.93 -10.26
CA VAL A 417 20.37 -4.86 -8.86
C VAL A 417 19.18 -3.93 -8.75
N GLY A 418 18.02 -4.52 -8.48
CA GLY A 418 16.74 -3.86 -8.55
C GLY A 418 16.28 -3.66 -10.00
N GLY A 419 15.11 -3.06 -10.19
CA GLY A 419 14.51 -2.88 -11.51
C GLY A 419 13.58 -1.68 -11.55
N ASN A 420 13.18 -1.28 -12.77
CA ASN A 420 12.38 -0.08 -13.00
C ASN A 420 10.86 -0.32 -12.96
N THR A 421 10.43 -1.51 -12.56
CA THR A 421 9.01 -1.81 -12.32
C THR A 421 8.71 -1.94 -10.83
N SER A 422 7.50 -1.56 -10.43
CA SER A 422 7.07 -1.60 -9.03
C SER A 422 7.28 -3.00 -8.43
N GLY A 423 7.92 -3.04 -7.26
CA GLY A 423 8.24 -4.29 -6.54
C GLY A 423 9.61 -4.89 -6.86
N GLN A 424 10.26 -4.54 -7.98
CA GLN A 424 11.61 -5.04 -8.30
C GLN A 424 12.73 -4.36 -7.49
N GLY A 425 12.48 -3.18 -6.92
CA GLY A 425 13.42 -2.51 -6.03
C GLY A 425 13.76 -3.34 -4.79
N ASN A 426 15.05 -3.49 -4.48
CA ASN A 426 15.47 -4.14 -3.24
C ASN A 426 15.50 -3.13 -2.08
N VAL A 427 15.39 -3.64 -0.86
CA VAL A 427 15.76 -2.90 0.36
C VAL A 427 17.13 -3.40 0.81
N ILE A 428 18.13 -2.53 0.82
CA ILE A 428 19.53 -2.88 1.07
C ILE A 428 20.06 -1.98 2.19
N SER A 429 19.96 -2.48 3.42
CA SER A 429 20.06 -1.67 4.64
C SER A 429 20.67 -2.49 5.78
N GLY A 430 21.22 -1.84 6.81
CA GLY A 430 21.89 -2.49 7.94
C GLY A 430 23.28 -3.08 7.65
N ASN A 431 23.75 -3.07 6.40
CA ASN A 431 25.04 -3.69 6.02
C ASN A 431 26.22 -2.74 6.31
N SER A 432 27.49 -3.18 6.15
CA SER A 432 28.62 -2.23 6.17
C SER A 432 28.54 -1.29 4.97
N TYR A 433 28.50 -1.82 3.76
CA TYR A 433 28.14 -1.06 2.55
C TYR A 433 26.86 -1.66 1.96
N GLY A 434 25.98 -0.82 1.40
CA GLY A 434 24.78 -1.33 0.71
C GLY A 434 25.16 -2.16 -0.51
N ILE A 435 25.72 -1.50 -1.53
CA ILE A 435 26.20 -2.12 -2.78
C ILE A 435 27.67 -1.77 -3.02
N GLY A 436 28.51 -2.78 -3.19
CA GLY A 436 29.91 -2.63 -3.60
C GLY A 436 30.15 -3.10 -5.03
N VAL A 437 30.75 -2.27 -5.87
CA VAL A 437 31.04 -2.55 -7.29
C VAL A 437 32.55 -2.52 -7.53
N SER A 438 33.09 -3.67 -7.88
CA SER A 438 34.52 -3.86 -8.22
C SER A 438 34.76 -4.20 -9.70
N ILE A 439 33.69 -4.45 -10.47
CA ILE A 439 33.71 -4.50 -11.94
C ILE A 439 32.38 -3.91 -12.43
N GLY A 440 32.42 -3.06 -13.47
CA GLY A 440 31.22 -2.41 -14.04
C GLY A 440 30.38 -3.34 -14.91
N GLY A 441 29.31 -2.80 -15.53
CA GLY A 441 28.40 -3.56 -16.41
C GLY A 441 27.08 -4.02 -15.76
N PHE A 442 26.73 -3.45 -14.61
CA PHE A 442 25.43 -3.64 -13.95
C PHE A 442 24.62 -2.35 -13.96
N ASP A 443 23.29 -2.50 -14.07
CA ASP A 443 22.34 -1.44 -13.76
C ASP A 443 21.88 -1.58 -12.29
N ILE A 444 21.89 -0.48 -11.55
CA ILE A 444 21.38 -0.40 -10.18
C ILE A 444 20.14 0.49 -10.24
N LEU A 445 18.95 -0.09 -10.08
CA LEU A 445 17.68 0.56 -10.40
C LEU A 445 16.63 0.36 -9.29
N GLY A 446 15.90 1.42 -8.94
CA GLY A 446 14.69 1.32 -8.11
C GLY A 446 14.89 0.88 -6.66
N ASN A 447 16.13 0.87 -6.15
CA ASN A 447 16.43 0.34 -4.81
C ASN A 447 16.22 1.37 -3.69
N TYR A 448 15.90 0.87 -2.49
CA TYR A 448 15.93 1.58 -1.23
C TYR A 448 17.20 1.19 -0.48
N ILE A 449 18.14 2.13 -0.28
CA ILE A 449 19.47 1.85 0.24
C ILE A 449 19.72 2.72 1.47
N GLY A 450 19.88 2.09 2.64
CA GLY A 450 20.06 2.76 3.94
C GLY A 450 18.76 3.19 4.63
N THR A 451 17.62 2.73 4.13
CA THR A 451 16.28 3.07 4.64
C THR A 451 15.47 1.83 4.99
N ASN A 452 14.38 1.99 5.75
CA ASN A 452 13.40 0.93 5.94
C ASN A 452 12.66 0.60 4.62
N ALA A 453 11.88 -0.47 4.60
CA ALA A 453 11.16 -0.89 3.41
C ALA A 453 10.12 0.11 2.86
N ALA A 454 9.71 1.09 3.67
CA ALA A 454 8.83 2.18 3.23
C ALA A 454 9.61 3.40 2.72
N GLY A 455 10.93 3.44 2.86
CA GLY A 455 11.78 4.59 2.55
C GLY A 455 11.46 5.84 3.38
N THR A 456 10.89 5.68 4.58
CA THR A 456 10.44 6.79 5.46
C THR A 456 11.30 6.96 6.71
N ALA A 457 12.14 5.98 7.03
CA ALA A 457 13.04 6.05 8.17
C ALA A 457 14.41 5.45 7.83
N ALA A 458 15.45 5.96 8.49
CA ALA A 458 16.81 5.47 8.31
C ALA A 458 16.94 4.06 8.90
N LEU A 459 17.56 3.18 8.13
CA LEU A 459 18.03 1.87 8.57
C LEU A 459 19.46 1.75 8.01
N PRO A 460 20.41 2.47 8.63
CA PRO A 460 21.67 2.84 8.01
C PRO A 460 22.45 1.62 7.53
N ASN A 461 23.13 1.74 6.39
CA ASN A 461 24.36 0.99 6.22
C ASN A 461 25.47 1.73 7.00
N ASP A 462 26.36 0.99 7.67
CA ASP A 462 27.36 1.50 8.62
C ASP A 462 28.48 2.32 7.96
N ASP A 463 28.59 2.31 6.63
CA ASP A 463 29.50 3.11 5.82
C ASP A 463 28.70 3.75 4.65
N ARG A 464 28.97 3.36 3.38
CA ARG A 464 28.35 3.98 2.19
C ARG A 464 27.12 3.23 1.70
N GLY A 465 26.19 3.95 1.08
CA GLY A 465 25.08 3.35 0.35
C GLY A 465 25.57 2.53 -0.86
N ILE A 466 26.30 3.19 -1.77
CA ILE A 466 26.92 2.56 -2.94
C ILE A 466 28.40 2.93 -3.00
N ARG A 467 29.27 1.95 -3.24
CA ARG A 467 30.72 2.14 -3.43
C ARG A 467 31.17 1.60 -4.77
N LEU A 468 31.70 2.46 -5.64
CA LEU A 468 32.32 2.12 -6.92
C LEU A 468 33.84 2.24 -6.77
N SER A 469 34.56 1.11 -6.72
CA SER A 469 36.01 1.12 -6.44
C SER A 469 36.87 0.70 -7.63
N VAL A 470 36.32 -0.08 -8.56
CA VAL A 470 36.95 -0.48 -9.82
C VAL A 470 35.82 -0.77 -10.80
N GLY A 471 35.86 -0.23 -12.02
CA GLY A 471 34.87 -0.58 -13.04
C GLY A 471 34.42 0.57 -13.92
N SER A 472 34.03 0.24 -15.14
CA SER A 472 33.50 1.20 -16.10
C SER A 472 32.11 0.83 -16.59
N GLY A 473 31.28 1.85 -16.84
CA GLY A 473 29.96 1.66 -17.43
C GLY A 473 28.89 1.11 -16.48
N THR A 474 28.96 1.41 -15.18
CA THR A 474 27.85 1.14 -14.25
C THR A 474 26.80 2.24 -14.38
N ASN A 475 25.52 1.86 -14.48
CA ASN A 475 24.40 2.81 -14.45
C ASN A 475 23.72 2.75 -13.08
N ILE A 476 23.61 3.87 -12.40
CA ILE A 476 22.84 4.04 -11.17
C ILE A 476 21.64 4.90 -11.55
N GLY A 477 20.49 4.26 -11.72
CA GLY A 477 19.29 4.83 -12.33
C GLY A 477 19.31 4.77 -13.87
N ASP A 478 18.12 4.76 -14.47
CA ASP A 478 17.91 4.64 -15.92
C ASP A 478 17.27 5.88 -16.56
N GLY A 479 17.13 6.97 -15.82
CA GLY A 479 16.45 8.17 -16.30
C GLY A 479 14.92 8.04 -16.31
N THR A 480 14.35 7.06 -15.58
CA THR A 480 12.91 6.94 -15.34
C THR A 480 12.60 7.00 -13.85
N ALA A 481 11.37 7.43 -13.48
CA ALA A 481 10.93 7.45 -12.08
C ALA A 481 10.91 6.05 -11.45
N GLY A 482 10.68 5.00 -12.24
CA GLY A 482 10.70 3.62 -11.76
C GLY A 482 12.11 3.11 -11.48
N GLY A 483 13.12 3.57 -12.24
CA GLY A 483 14.52 3.20 -12.04
C GLY A 483 15.27 4.06 -11.01
N ALA A 484 14.65 5.11 -10.48
CA ALA A 484 15.25 5.98 -9.46
C ALA A 484 15.58 5.21 -8.17
N ASN A 485 16.82 5.27 -7.71
CA ASN A 485 17.20 4.74 -6.41
C ASN A 485 17.00 5.80 -5.31
N PHE A 486 16.59 5.35 -4.12
CA PHE A 486 16.55 6.15 -2.90
C PHE A 486 17.75 5.76 -2.03
N ILE A 487 18.76 6.63 -1.97
CA ILE A 487 20.06 6.38 -1.36
C ILE A 487 20.24 7.34 -0.18
N SER A 488 19.80 6.91 0.99
CA SER A 488 19.46 7.82 2.09
C SER A 488 19.71 7.15 3.44
N GLY A 489 19.92 7.96 4.49
CA GLY A 489 20.07 7.47 5.86
C GLY A 489 21.32 6.63 6.15
N ASN A 490 22.31 6.56 5.24
CA ASN A 490 23.58 5.89 5.50
C ASN A 490 24.44 6.70 6.48
N THR A 491 25.31 6.07 7.26
CA THR A 491 26.14 6.79 8.26
C THR A 491 27.19 7.69 7.64
N MET A 492 27.58 7.41 6.40
CA MET A 492 28.63 8.08 5.65
C MET A 492 28.06 8.60 4.31
N ASP A 493 28.73 8.44 3.15
CA ASP A 493 28.24 9.07 1.90
C ASP A 493 27.14 8.21 1.27
N GLY A 494 26.23 8.85 0.52
CA GLY A 494 25.27 8.11 -0.29
C GLY A 494 25.98 7.26 -1.34
N ILE A 495 26.80 7.89 -2.18
CA ILE A 495 27.59 7.24 -3.23
C ILE A 495 29.06 7.65 -3.13
N LEU A 496 29.97 6.67 -3.15
CA LEU A 496 31.41 6.88 -3.28
C LEU A 496 31.90 6.36 -4.64
N ILE A 497 32.62 7.19 -5.38
CA ILE A 497 33.35 6.83 -6.61
C ILE A 497 34.84 7.06 -6.36
N GLU A 498 35.62 5.98 -6.38
CA GLU A 498 37.06 6.05 -6.11
C GLU A 498 37.84 5.22 -7.14
N ASN A 499 39.16 5.42 -7.18
CA ASN A 499 40.13 4.77 -8.06
C ASN A 499 40.14 5.28 -9.50
N GLY A 500 41.33 5.51 -10.05
CA GLY A 500 41.51 6.02 -11.41
C GLY A 500 41.07 5.10 -12.55
N SER A 501 40.76 3.83 -12.25
CA SER A 501 40.15 2.91 -13.23
C SER A 501 38.62 3.01 -13.28
N THR A 502 38.00 3.75 -12.36
CA THR A 502 36.55 3.90 -12.25
C THR A 502 36.06 5.04 -13.13
N THR A 503 35.65 4.72 -14.36
CA THR A 503 35.37 5.70 -15.42
C THR A 503 34.10 5.37 -16.21
N GLY A 504 33.44 6.36 -16.81
CA GLY A 504 32.27 6.13 -17.66
C GLY A 504 31.05 5.60 -16.93
N ASN A 505 30.96 5.79 -15.61
CA ASN A 505 29.76 5.45 -14.85
C ASN A 505 28.74 6.60 -14.94
N THR A 506 27.45 6.26 -14.96
CA THR A 506 26.36 7.23 -15.04
C THR A 506 25.48 7.11 -13.79
N ILE A 507 25.28 8.22 -13.09
CA ILE A 507 24.37 8.33 -11.95
C ILE A 507 23.27 9.29 -12.38
N GLN A 508 22.06 8.78 -12.59
CA GLN A 508 20.99 9.59 -13.16
C GLN A 508 19.63 9.39 -12.51
N MET A 509 18.92 10.51 -12.28
CA MET A 509 17.57 10.54 -11.71
C MET A 509 17.40 9.71 -10.43
N ASN A 510 18.38 9.80 -9.52
CA ASN A 510 18.28 9.22 -8.17
C ASN A 510 17.87 10.27 -7.14
N TYR A 511 17.32 9.79 -6.03
CA TYR A 511 17.01 10.58 -4.84
C TYR A 511 18.04 10.25 -3.76
N ILE A 512 18.87 11.22 -3.38
CA ILE A 512 20.00 11.03 -2.48
C ILE A 512 19.82 11.92 -1.25
N GLY A 513 19.63 11.31 -0.08
CA GLY A 513 19.34 12.00 1.17
C GLY A 513 17.86 12.41 1.36
N LEU A 514 16.96 11.83 0.54
CA LEU A 514 15.52 12.06 0.56
C LEU A 514 14.74 10.77 0.90
N GLN A 515 13.54 10.91 1.44
CA GLN A 515 12.59 9.80 1.63
C GLN A 515 11.98 9.35 0.30
N ALA A 516 11.22 8.24 0.34
CA ALA A 516 10.51 7.66 -0.80
C ALA A 516 9.53 8.63 -1.51
N ASP A 517 9.12 9.70 -0.84
CA ASP A 517 8.27 10.75 -1.41
C ASP A 517 9.02 11.74 -2.31
N GLY A 518 10.35 11.61 -2.38
CA GLY A 518 11.24 12.43 -3.19
C GLY A 518 11.43 13.87 -2.70
N SER A 519 10.96 14.21 -1.49
CA SER A 519 11.01 15.59 -0.97
C SER A 519 11.27 15.71 0.54
N SER A 520 10.84 14.73 1.33
CA SER A 520 11.08 14.75 2.77
C SER A 520 12.54 14.40 3.10
N PRO A 521 13.13 15.02 4.15
CA PRO A 521 14.53 14.81 4.50
C PRO A 521 14.80 13.40 5.04
N LEU A 522 15.87 12.77 4.55
CA LEU A 522 16.47 11.55 5.10
C LEU A 522 17.97 11.47 4.76
N GLY A 523 18.69 12.55 5.11
CA GLY A 523 20.09 12.76 4.74
C GLY A 523 21.04 11.62 5.06
N ASN A 524 22.07 11.46 4.24
CA ASN A 524 23.23 10.65 4.59
C ASN A 524 24.14 11.41 5.57
N GLY A 525 24.90 10.69 6.39
CA GLY A 525 25.80 11.27 7.40
C GLY A 525 27.08 11.90 6.85
N GLY A 526 27.38 11.71 5.57
CA GLY A 526 28.46 12.34 4.81
C GLY A 526 27.95 13.19 3.66
N ASN A 527 28.63 13.11 2.51
CA ASN A 527 28.24 13.74 1.26
C ASN A 527 27.08 12.97 0.58
N GLY A 528 26.33 13.64 -0.29
CA GLY A 528 25.42 12.93 -1.20
C GLY A 528 26.22 12.02 -2.15
N VAL A 529 27.18 12.60 -2.86
CA VAL A 529 28.14 11.89 -3.71
C VAL A 529 29.56 12.39 -3.47
N LEU A 530 30.52 11.47 -3.30
CA LEU A 530 31.95 11.76 -3.22
C LEU A 530 32.69 11.12 -4.41
N ILE A 531 33.52 11.91 -5.10
CA ILE A 531 34.42 11.45 -6.18
C ILE A 531 35.87 11.72 -5.79
N GLU A 532 36.68 10.66 -5.64
CA GLU A 532 38.06 10.74 -5.16
C GLU A 532 39.03 9.79 -5.89
N SER A 533 40.30 9.77 -5.49
CA SER A 533 41.31 8.80 -5.93
C SER A 533 41.44 8.66 -7.45
N ASP A 534 41.51 9.81 -8.14
CA ASP A 534 41.67 9.94 -9.60
C ASP A 534 40.51 9.37 -10.44
N ALA A 535 39.33 9.13 -9.87
CA ALA A 535 38.16 8.67 -10.62
C ALA A 535 37.69 9.73 -11.64
N ASN A 536 37.84 9.41 -12.93
CA ASN A 536 37.67 10.36 -14.04
C ASN A 536 36.57 9.91 -15.01
N GLY A 537 35.93 10.86 -15.71
CA GLY A 537 35.03 10.50 -16.81
C GLY A 537 33.67 9.97 -16.37
N ASN A 538 33.19 10.30 -15.17
CA ASN A 538 31.87 9.88 -14.68
C ASN A 538 30.82 10.99 -14.90
N THR A 539 29.54 10.62 -15.02
CA THR A 539 28.45 11.56 -15.28
C THR A 539 27.39 11.47 -14.19
N LEU A 540 27.03 12.61 -13.60
CA LEU A 540 25.88 12.79 -12.71
C LEU A 540 24.85 13.65 -13.43
N SER A 541 23.65 13.10 -13.69
CA SER A 541 22.62 13.78 -14.49
C SER A 541 21.24 13.73 -13.85
N GLY A 542 20.58 14.87 -13.60
CA GLY A 542 19.18 14.87 -13.20
C GLY A 542 18.88 14.29 -11.81
N ASN A 543 19.87 14.15 -10.93
CA ASN A 543 19.64 13.62 -9.57
C ASN A 543 19.06 14.71 -8.66
N SER A 544 18.30 14.29 -7.64
CA SER A 544 17.88 15.14 -6.51
C SER A 544 18.73 14.80 -5.29
N ILE A 545 19.61 15.71 -4.87
CA ILE A 545 20.62 15.49 -3.83
C ILE A 545 20.43 16.51 -2.72
N ALA A 546 19.90 16.07 -1.58
CA ALA A 546 19.52 17.00 -0.53
C ALA A 546 19.71 16.46 0.88
N HIS A 547 19.77 17.38 1.85
CA HIS A 547 19.76 17.08 3.28
C HIS A 547 20.94 16.24 3.79
N ASN A 548 22.00 16.03 3.01
CA ASN A 548 23.18 15.31 3.45
C ASN A 548 23.95 16.15 4.48
N ALA A 549 24.60 15.50 5.45
CA ALA A 549 25.26 16.22 6.54
C ALA A 549 26.51 17.01 6.11
N ALA A 550 27.12 16.64 4.99
CA ALA A 550 28.22 17.37 4.33
C ALA A 550 27.76 18.00 3.02
N ASN A 551 28.55 17.94 1.95
CA ASN A 551 28.22 18.55 0.65
C ASN A 551 27.21 17.71 -0.14
N GLY A 552 26.49 18.34 -1.08
CA GLY A 552 25.69 17.60 -2.05
C GLY A 552 26.59 16.69 -2.91
N VAL A 553 27.54 17.29 -3.61
CA VAL A 553 28.60 16.58 -4.34
C VAL A 553 29.97 17.15 -3.98
N GLU A 554 30.91 16.26 -3.64
CA GLU A 554 32.32 16.61 -3.46
C GLU A 554 33.19 15.92 -4.51
N ILE A 555 34.06 16.69 -5.17
CA ILE A 555 35.04 16.20 -6.13
C ILE A 555 36.43 16.65 -5.68
N GLY A 556 37.22 15.68 -5.22
CA GLY A 556 38.58 15.94 -4.75
C GLY A 556 38.89 15.26 -3.42
N GLU A 557 40.17 15.22 -3.09
CA GLU A 557 40.69 14.76 -1.80
C GLU A 557 42.00 15.49 -1.48
N VAL A 558 42.54 15.30 -0.27
CA VAL A 558 43.69 16.07 0.26
C VAL A 558 44.96 16.02 -0.60
N PHE A 559 45.18 14.96 -1.39
CA PHE A 559 46.46 14.72 -2.07
C PHE A 559 46.40 14.52 -3.59
N SER A 560 45.23 14.55 -4.24
CA SER A 560 45.10 14.37 -5.70
C SER A 560 44.68 15.66 -6.40
N THR A 561 45.36 15.97 -7.52
CA THR A 561 44.95 16.98 -8.51
C THR A 561 44.52 16.31 -9.83
N GLY A 562 44.40 14.98 -9.84
CA GLY A 562 44.21 14.15 -11.03
C GLY A 562 42.75 13.85 -11.38
N ILE A 563 41.81 14.27 -10.53
CA ILE A 563 40.37 14.03 -10.68
C ILE A 563 39.76 15.07 -11.63
N ASN A 564 39.45 14.66 -12.86
CA ASN A 564 39.02 15.50 -13.97
C ASN A 564 37.97 14.77 -14.84
N ASN A 565 37.31 15.53 -15.69
CA ASN A 565 36.35 15.06 -16.68
C ASN A 565 35.10 14.41 -16.06
N ASN A 566 34.71 14.83 -14.86
CA ASN A 566 33.45 14.40 -14.27
C ASN A 566 32.36 15.42 -14.61
N LEU A 567 31.33 14.99 -15.35
CA LEU A 567 30.25 15.87 -15.79
C LEU A 567 29.11 15.84 -14.77
N LEU A 568 28.77 17.00 -14.21
CA LEU A 568 27.56 17.20 -13.43
C LEU A 568 26.62 18.07 -14.28
N THR A 569 25.42 17.59 -14.57
CA THR A 569 24.43 18.30 -15.39
C THR A 569 23.04 18.12 -14.80
N GLN A 570 22.25 19.20 -14.73
CA GLN A 570 20.83 19.16 -14.33
C GLN A 570 20.56 18.49 -12.96
N ASN A 571 21.54 18.44 -12.06
CA ASN A 571 21.31 17.91 -10.71
C ASN A 571 20.65 18.98 -9.85
N SER A 572 19.51 18.65 -9.26
CA SER A 572 18.84 19.44 -8.24
C SER A 572 19.55 19.19 -6.91
N ILE A 573 20.28 20.18 -6.40
CA ILE A 573 21.07 20.06 -5.17
C ILE A 573 20.64 21.16 -4.20
N TYR A 574 20.26 20.78 -2.98
CA TYR A 574 19.70 21.74 -2.01
C TYR A 574 19.72 21.26 -0.56
N ASN A 575 19.73 22.21 0.38
CA ASN A 575 19.63 21.97 1.82
C ASN A 575 20.65 20.96 2.38
N ASN A 576 21.87 20.91 1.82
CA ASN A 576 22.95 20.09 2.37
C ASN A 576 23.67 20.85 3.49
N GLY A 577 24.40 20.15 4.37
CA GLY A 577 25.12 20.79 5.47
C GLY A 577 26.36 21.57 5.03
N GLY A 578 26.89 21.26 3.84
CA GLY A 578 28.03 21.88 3.17
C GLY A 578 27.63 22.65 1.90
N ASN A 579 28.49 22.61 0.88
CA ASN A 579 28.20 23.24 -0.41
C ASN A 579 27.35 22.31 -1.29
N GLY A 580 26.63 22.87 -2.27
CA GLY A 580 25.95 22.07 -3.28
C GLY A 580 26.95 21.24 -4.09
N ILE A 581 27.97 21.90 -4.66
CA ILE A 581 29.14 21.28 -5.29
C ILE A 581 30.39 21.86 -4.63
N LEU A 582 31.30 21.00 -4.18
CA LEU A 582 32.61 21.37 -3.66
C LEU A 582 33.72 20.75 -4.53
N ILE A 583 34.65 21.57 -5.03
CA ILE A 583 35.82 21.13 -5.79
C ILE A 583 37.08 21.48 -5.01
N THR A 584 37.91 20.48 -4.69
CA THR A 584 39.12 20.70 -3.89
C THR A 584 40.42 20.44 -4.67
N ASN A 585 41.50 21.09 -4.25
CA ASN A 585 42.88 20.83 -4.68
C ASN A 585 43.14 20.83 -6.20
N GLY A 586 42.37 21.62 -6.96
CA GLY A 586 42.56 21.75 -8.41
C GLY A 586 42.01 20.58 -9.22
N ALA A 587 41.14 19.74 -8.63
CA ALA A 587 40.28 18.85 -9.38
C ALA A 587 39.46 19.63 -10.42
N GLN A 588 38.95 18.93 -11.43
CA GLN A 588 38.19 19.50 -12.55
C GLN A 588 38.97 20.59 -13.29
N ASN A 589 40.29 20.42 -13.39
CA ASN A 589 41.25 21.35 -13.98
C ASN A 589 41.27 22.75 -13.35
N GLY A 590 40.75 22.89 -12.12
CA GLY A 590 40.67 24.18 -11.43
C GLY A 590 39.74 25.18 -12.12
N ILE A 591 38.69 24.69 -12.80
CA ILE A 591 37.65 25.53 -13.39
C ILE A 591 37.00 26.40 -12.31
N ALA A 592 36.92 27.71 -12.54
CA ALA A 592 36.33 28.65 -11.58
C ALA A 592 34.79 28.63 -11.68
N PRO A 593 34.04 28.97 -10.63
CA PRO A 593 32.59 29.21 -10.75
C PRO A 593 32.29 30.39 -11.68
N PRO A 594 31.19 30.39 -12.45
CA PRO A 594 30.81 31.54 -13.26
C PRO A 594 30.46 32.74 -12.37
N THR A 595 30.71 33.96 -12.86
CA THR A 595 30.32 35.20 -12.17
C THR A 595 29.04 35.75 -12.77
N ILE A 596 27.98 35.87 -11.97
CA ILE A 596 26.72 36.50 -12.38
C ILE A 596 26.82 38.02 -12.12
N THR A 597 26.32 38.82 -13.07
CA THR A 597 26.37 40.30 -13.03
C THR A 597 24.98 40.94 -12.95
N SER A 598 23.92 40.25 -13.38
CA SER A 598 22.52 40.68 -13.26
C SER A 598 21.59 39.46 -13.31
N THR A 599 20.47 39.57 -12.59
CA THR A 599 19.33 38.62 -12.56
C THR A 599 17.99 39.32 -12.80
N THR A 600 18.02 40.59 -13.19
CA THR A 600 16.86 41.50 -13.21
C THR A 600 15.77 41.00 -14.15
N ASN A 601 14.55 40.81 -13.64
CA ASN A 601 13.36 40.38 -14.39
C ASN A 601 13.63 39.14 -15.28
N GLY A 602 14.40 38.19 -14.75
CA GLY A 602 14.74 36.94 -15.45
C GLY A 602 15.84 37.08 -16.51
N LEU A 603 16.45 38.25 -16.70
CA LEU A 603 17.63 38.40 -17.55
C LEU A 603 18.89 38.08 -16.74
N ILE A 604 19.49 36.94 -17.03
CA ILE A 604 20.72 36.46 -16.38
C ILE A 604 21.92 36.79 -17.25
N THR A 605 22.84 37.62 -16.76
CA THR A 605 24.07 37.97 -17.48
C THR A 605 25.30 37.71 -16.64
N GLY A 606 26.42 37.35 -17.24
CA GLY A 606 27.65 37.10 -16.49
C GLY A 606 28.85 36.72 -17.35
N THR A 607 29.89 36.22 -16.68
CA THR A 607 31.13 35.72 -17.29
C THR A 607 31.47 34.31 -16.82
N ALA A 608 32.03 33.50 -17.72
CA ALA A 608 32.46 32.12 -17.52
C ALA A 608 33.67 31.82 -18.43
N ASP A 609 34.12 30.57 -18.49
CA ASP A 609 35.14 30.15 -19.44
C ASP A 609 34.65 30.33 -20.89
N PRO A 610 35.51 30.72 -21.85
CA PRO A 610 35.10 30.88 -23.24
C PRO A 610 34.48 29.60 -23.81
N LEU A 611 33.30 29.75 -24.43
CA LEU A 611 32.54 28.64 -25.04
C LEU A 611 32.02 27.57 -24.07
N ALA A 612 32.07 27.80 -22.75
CA ALA A 612 31.49 26.89 -21.78
C ALA A 612 29.95 26.87 -21.84
N THR A 613 29.37 25.71 -21.52
CA THR A 613 27.92 25.58 -21.31
C THR A 613 27.60 25.99 -19.88
N ILE A 614 26.61 26.87 -19.72
CA ILE A 614 26.18 27.42 -18.44
C ILE A 614 24.79 26.87 -18.12
N GLU A 615 24.68 26.15 -17.02
CA GLU A 615 23.38 25.71 -16.49
C GLU A 615 22.90 26.68 -15.42
N ILE A 616 21.61 27.03 -15.49
CA ILE A 616 20.99 28.07 -14.66
C ILE A 616 19.96 27.41 -13.76
N PHE A 617 20.05 27.72 -12.47
CA PHE A 617 19.21 27.19 -11.42
C PHE A 617 18.60 28.34 -10.60
N ALA A 618 17.43 28.11 -10.03
CA ALA A 618 16.94 28.88 -8.89
C ALA A 618 17.22 28.11 -7.60
N ASP A 619 17.51 28.81 -6.51
CA ASP A 619 17.67 28.17 -5.20
C ASP A 619 17.34 29.09 -4.01
N GLY A 620 17.26 28.47 -2.82
CA GLY A 620 17.13 29.16 -1.55
C GLY A 620 18.46 29.42 -0.81
N ALA A 621 19.52 28.65 -1.10
CA ALA A 621 20.76 28.63 -0.30
C ALA A 621 22.05 28.30 -1.09
N ASP A 622 22.21 28.80 -2.32
CA ASP A 622 23.46 28.71 -3.09
C ASP A 622 23.92 27.26 -3.43
N GLU A 623 22.99 26.39 -3.78
CA GLU A 623 23.24 24.97 -4.07
C GLU A 623 22.72 24.47 -5.42
N GLY A 624 21.89 25.23 -6.14
CA GLY A 624 21.31 24.77 -7.41
C GLY A 624 20.09 23.85 -7.27
N GLU A 625 19.08 24.28 -6.52
CA GLU A 625 17.88 23.50 -6.16
C GLU A 625 17.00 23.17 -7.36
N GLN A 626 16.67 24.14 -8.20
CA GLN A 626 15.75 23.95 -9.32
C GLN A 626 16.44 24.29 -10.63
N TYR A 627 16.63 23.29 -11.49
CA TYR A 627 17.10 23.51 -12.85
C TYR A 627 16.06 24.30 -13.66
N LEU A 628 16.49 25.39 -14.31
CA LEU A 628 15.62 26.26 -15.09
C LEU A 628 15.89 26.16 -16.59
N ASP A 629 17.14 26.35 -17.01
CA ASP A 629 17.54 26.36 -18.42
C ASP A 629 19.07 26.30 -18.55
N PHE A 630 19.58 26.32 -19.79
CA PHE A 630 21.00 26.46 -20.09
C PHE A 630 21.28 27.49 -21.20
N THR A 631 22.52 27.97 -21.23
CA THR A 631 23.05 28.84 -22.30
C THR A 631 24.52 28.54 -22.58
N ASN A 632 25.15 29.23 -23.52
CA ASN A 632 26.59 29.12 -23.76
C ASN A 632 27.27 30.48 -23.64
N ALA A 633 28.47 30.49 -23.07
CA ALA A 633 29.34 31.67 -23.09
C ALA A 633 29.89 31.90 -24.51
N ASP A 634 30.07 33.17 -24.87
CA ASP A 634 30.71 33.54 -26.13
C ASP A 634 32.24 33.26 -26.10
N GLY A 635 32.93 33.50 -27.22
CA GLY A 635 34.39 33.31 -27.30
C GLY A 635 35.22 34.24 -26.42
N SER A 636 34.60 35.22 -25.76
CA SER A 636 35.21 36.11 -24.76
C SER A 636 34.80 35.74 -23.32
N GLY A 637 33.96 34.71 -23.15
CA GLY A 637 33.47 34.25 -21.85
C GLY A 637 32.19 34.94 -21.35
N ASN A 638 31.52 35.81 -22.13
CA ASN A 638 30.28 36.45 -21.67
C ASN A 638 29.06 35.59 -21.98
N PHE A 639 28.07 35.58 -21.10
CA PHE A 639 26.77 34.96 -21.35
C PHE A 639 25.61 35.91 -21.00
N SER A 640 24.49 35.73 -21.69
CA SER A 640 23.24 36.47 -21.47
C SER A 640 22.06 35.56 -21.84
N HIS A 641 21.14 35.34 -20.91
CA HIS A 641 20.01 34.44 -21.11
C HIS A 641 18.76 34.94 -20.39
N GLN A 642 17.60 34.82 -21.05
CA GLN A 642 16.31 35.19 -20.47
C GLN A 642 15.61 33.92 -20.00
N ILE A 643 15.36 33.80 -18.70
CA ILE A 643 14.59 32.69 -18.13
C ILE A 643 13.09 33.02 -18.04
N ALA A 644 12.27 31.96 -18.02
CA ALA A 644 10.84 32.07 -17.76
C ALA A 644 10.60 32.16 -16.24
N VAL A 645 10.47 33.38 -15.70
CA VAL A 645 10.33 33.61 -14.26
C VAL A 645 9.17 32.85 -13.59
N ALA A 646 8.11 32.57 -14.34
CA ALA A 646 6.97 31.78 -13.90
C ALA A 646 7.30 30.30 -13.62
N SER A 647 8.43 29.78 -14.09
CA SER A 647 8.85 28.42 -13.78
C SER A 647 9.58 28.31 -12.45
N ILE A 648 9.95 29.43 -11.81
CA ILE A 648 10.68 29.43 -10.55
C ILE A 648 9.73 29.04 -9.41
N ASN A 649 10.11 28.05 -8.62
CA ASN A 649 9.34 27.65 -7.45
C ASN A 649 9.26 28.81 -6.43
N PRO A 650 8.08 29.10 -5.87
CA PRO A 650 7.93 30.15 -4.87
C PRO A 650 8.89 29.95 -3.69
N GLY A 651 9.57 31.02 -3.29
CA GLY A 651 10.52 31.01 -2.17
C GLY A 651 11.99 30.84 -2.57
N LEU A 652 12.29 30.45 -3.82
CA LEU A 652 13.65 30.45 -4.35
C LEU A 652 14.03 31.88 -4.77
N ASN A 653 14.93 32.49 -4.00
CA ASN A 653 15.23 33.92 -4.11
C ASN A 653 16.62 34.21 -4.67
N ASN A 654 17.36 33.19 -5.08
CA ASN A 654 18.68 33.31 -5.69
C ASN A 654 18.70 32.60 -7.04
N ILE A 655 19.58 33.07 -7.92
CA ILE A 655 19.97 32.35 -9.13
C ILE A 655 21.38 31.82 -8.92
N SER A 656 21.55 30.53 -9.14
CA SER A 656 22.85 29.87 -9.15
C SER A 656 23.15 29.35 -10.54
N VAL A 657 24.43 29.39 -10.92
CA VAL A 657 24.91 28.91 -12.21
C VAL A 657 26.15 28.06 -12.02
N THR A 658 26.26 26.98 -12.78
CA THR A 658 27.50 26.21 -12.93
C THR A 658 27.90 26.18 -14.39
N GLN A 659 29.19 26.02 -14.67
CA GLN A 659 29.68 25.87 -16.02
C GLN A 659 30.26 24.49 -16.27
N THR A 660 30.11 24.03 -17.51
CA THR A 660 30.80 22.87 -18.07
C THR A 660 31.75 23.33 -19.17
N SER A 661 33.06 23.15 -18.96
CA SER A 661 34.12 23.42 -19.93
C SER A 661 34.78 22.11 -20.36
N GLY A 662 34.52 21.69 -21.61
CA GLY A 662 34.80 20.32 -22.05
C GLY A 662 33.91 19.33 -21.31
N THR A 663 34.48 18.58 -20.37
CA THR A 663 33.80 17.59 -19.52
C THR A 663 33.98 17.87 -18.02
N ASN A 664 34.51 19.03 -17.65
CA ASN A 664 34.70 19.44 -16.26
C ASN A 664 33.59 20.42 -15.86
N THR A 665 32.95 20.16 -14.72
CA THR A 665 31.91 21.03 -14.14
C THR A 665 32.48 21.82 -12.96
N SER A 666 32.12 23.09 -12.83
CA SER A 666 32.52 23.96 -11.71
C SER A 666 31.59 23.86 -10.50
N GLU A 667 31.98 24.51 -9.40
CA GLU A 667 31.05 24.83 -8.32
C GLU A 667 30.04 25.89 -8.78
N PHE A 668 29.03 26.19 -7.95
CA PHE A 668 28.03 27.21 -8.25
C PHE A 668 28.56 28.62 -7.99
N GLY A 669 28.31 29.53 -8.93
CA GLY A 669 28.30 30.96 -8.67
C GLY A 669 26.85 31.44 -8.51
N ASN A 670 26.60 32.43 -7.65
CA ASN A 670 25.24 32.87 -7.34
C ASN A 670 25.08 34.40 -7.35
N LEU A 671 23.82 34.84 -7.48
CA LEU A 671 23.39 36.22 -7.26
C LEU A 671 21.91 36.24 -6.88
N PRO A 672 21.48 37.11 -5.93
CA PRO A 672 20.06 37.25 -5.59
C PRO A 672 19.20 37.54 -6.81
N LEU A 673 18.04 36.87 -6.88
CA LEU A 673 17.03 37.10 -7.90
C LEU A 673 16.34 38.46 -7.65
N SER A 674 16.09 39.22 -8.72
CA SER A 674 15.42 40.51 -8.66
C SER A 674 14.19 40.51 -9.58
N LEU A 675 12.99 40.38 -9.01
CA LEU A 675 11.71 40.36 -9.75
C LEU A 675 10.73 41.38 -9.17
N ALA A 676 10.20 42.27 -10.02
CA ALA A 676 9.19 43.24 -9.60
C ALA A 676 7.79 42.64 -9.49
N PHE A 677 6.95 43.20 -8.61
CA PHE A 677 5.50 43.03 -8.68
C PHE A 677 4.92 43.99 -9.71
N ILE A 678 4.27 43.45 -10.74
CA ILE A 678 3.84 44.21 -11.92
C ILE A 678 2.32 44.20 -12.00
N THR A 679 1.73 45.39 -12.08
CA THR A 679 0.28 45.59 -12.19
C THR A 679 -0.05 46.59 -13.30
N THR A 680 -1.25 46.53 -13.85
CA THR A 680 -1.76 47.59 -14.74
C THR A 680 -2.96 48.29 -14.14
N TRP A 681 -3.06 49.59 -14.45
CA TRP A 681 -4.02 50.50 -13.86
C TRP A 681 -4.55 51.50 -14.90
N SER A 682 -5.77 52.00 -14.70
CA SER A 682 -6.28 53.16 -15.43
C SER A 682 -7.03 54.11 -14.50
N THR A 683 -6.86 55.41 -14.72
CA THR A 683 -7.42 56.46 -13.85
C THR A 683 -8.37 57.40 -14.59
N THR A 684 -9.32 57.98 -13.86
CA THR A 684 -10.27 59.00 -14.33
C THR A 684 -10.06 60.37 -13.69
N ASP A 685 -9.19 60.48 -12.67
CA ASP A 685 -8.92 61.72 -11.92
C ASP A 685 -7.46 62.19 -12.03
N GLY A 686 -6.66 61.52 -12.85
CA GLY A 686 -5.27 61.84 -13.14
C GLY A 686 -4.28 61.38 -12.06
N GLN A 687 -4.72 60.48 -11.16
CA GLN A 687 -3.89 59.91 -10.11
C GLN A 687 -4.16 58.41 -9.93
N ILE A 688 -3.11 57.67 -9.58
CA ILE A 688 -3.18 56.29 -9.05
C ILE A 688 -2.50 56.30 -7.68
N THR A 689 -3.13 55.72 -6.67
CA THR A 689 -2.56 55.53 -5.34
C THR A 689 -2.30 54.05 -5.12
N ILE A 690 -1.06 53.69 -4.80
CA ILE A 690 -0.69 52.35 -4.35
C ILE A 690 -1.04 52.25 -2.86
N PRO A 691 -2.08 51.50 -2.47
CA PRO A 691 -2.57 51.51 -1.10
C PRO A 691 -1.88 50.43 -0.26
N THR A 692 -1.43 50.80 0.93
CA THR A 692 -0.76 49.94 1.89
C THR A 692 -1.31 50.20 3.29
N THR A 693 -0.76 49.55 4.33
CA THR A 693 -1.04 49.93 5.71
C THR A 693 0.06 49.38 6.63
N GLY A 694 0.28 50.03 7.78
CA GLY A 694 1.39 49.73 8.68
C GLY A 694 2.66 50.52 8.33
N GLY A 695 3.83 49.99 8.72
CA GLY A 695 5.13 50.63 8.48
C GLY A 695 6.30 49.67 8.73
N GLY A 696 7.54 50.18 8.62
CA GLY A 696 8.76 49.37 8.81
C GLY A 696 9.29 48.70 7.55
N TYR A 697 8.81 49.13 6.38
CA TYR A 697 9.23 48.64 5.07
C TYR A 697 9.47 49.82 4.13
N THR A 698 10.31 49.59 3.12
CA THR A 698 10.70 50.57 2.11
C THR A 698 10.70 49.91 0.74
N TYR A 699 10.03 50.53 -0.22
CA TYR A 699 9.89 49.99 -1.58
C TYR A 699 10.13 51.07 -2.64
N ASP A 700 10.46 50.63 -3.84
CA ASP A 700 10.66 51.46 -5.02
C ASP A 700 9.54 51.18 -6.02
N VAL A 701 9.16 52.20 -6.78
CA VAL A 701 8.07 52.14 -7.76
C VAL A 701 8.54 52.76 -9.07
N THR A 702 8.28 52.09 -10.19
CA THR A 702 8.35 52.66 -11.53
C THR A 702 6.98 52.58 -12.17
N TRP A 703 6.65 53.54 -13.04
CA TRP A 703 5.43 53.49 -13.83
C TRP A 703 5.67 53.93 -15.27
N THR A 704 5.04 53.21 -16.20
CA THR A 704 5.17 53.42 -17.64
C THR A 704 3.80 53.45 -18.28
N ASN A 705 3.54 54.46 -19.13
CA ASN A 705 2.32 54.57 -19.90
C ASN A 705 2.34 53.60 -21.08
N LEU A 706 1.48 52.58 -21.03
CA LEU A 706 1.34 51.58 -22.10
C LEU A 706 0.50 52.08 -23.28
N THR A 707 -0.36 53.07 -23.06
CA THR A 707 -1.18 53.67 -24.13
C THR A 707 -0.39 54.65 -24.98
N ASN A 708 0.39 55.52 -24.33
CA ASN A 708 1.21 56.56 -24.96
C ASN A 708 2.64 56.49 -24.41
N ALA A 709 3.41 55.53 -24.89
CA ALA A 709 4.79 55.26 -24.43
C ALA A 709 5.65 56.55 -24.38
N GLY A 710 6.31 56.78 -23.24
CA GLY A 710 7.16 57.95 -23.00
C GLY A 710 6.43 59.18 -22.45
N VAL A 711 5.10 59.12 -22.25
CA VAL A 711 4.29 60.26 -21.75
C VAL A 711 3.75 59.97 -20.36
N GLY A 712 4.27 60.69 -19.36
CA GLY A 712 3.85 60.56 -17.96
C GLY A 712 4.54 59.43 -17.19
N ASP A 713 5.55 58.78 -17.78
CA ASP A 713 6.40 57.79 -17.14
C ASP A 713 7.21 58.40 -16.00
N GLY A 714 7.57 57.60 -15.01
CA GLY A 714 8.35 58.07 -13.88
C GLY A 714 8.79 56.96 -12.93
N SER A 715 9.52 57.35 -11.90
CA SER A 715 9.95 56.47 -10.82
C SER A 715 10.05 57.23 -9.50
N ALA A 716 9.92 56.48 -8.41
CA ALA A 716 10.09 56.97 -7.05
C ALA A 716 10.77 55.87 -6.22
N THR A 717 11.77 56.25 -5.43
CA THR A 717 12.51 55.31 -4.58
C THR A 717 12.33 55.64 -3.10
N GLY A 718 12.50 54.66 -2.24
CA GLY A 718 12.45 54.85 -0.79
C GLY A 718 11.06 55.14 -0.23
N GLN A 719 10.00 54.66 -0.88
CA GLN A 719 8.63 54.91 -0.45
C GLN A 719 8.28 54.12 0.80
N THR A 720 7.50 54.73 1.69
CA THR A 720 7.01 54.12 2.94
C THR A 720 5.53 54.46 3.09
N GLY A 721 4.67 53.45 3.31
CA GLY A 721 3.22 53.66 3.33
C GLY A 721 2.63 53.89 1.94
N ASP A 722 1.44 54.52 1.88
CA ASP A 722 0.71 54.76 0.63
C ASP A 722 1.46 55.72 -0.29
N PHE A 723 1.43 55.45 -1.59
CA PHE A 723 2.11 56.28 -2.58
C PHE A 723 1.16 56.75 -3.70
N PRO A 724 0.82 58.06 -3.74
CA PRO A 724 0.07 58.64 -4.85
C PRO A 724 1.01 59.01 -6.00
N ILE A 725 0.71 58.52 -7.20
CA ILE A 725 1.33 58.86 -8.49
C ILE A 725 0.51 59.96 -9.17
N PRO A 726 0.93 61.24 -9.14
CA PRO A 726 0.16 62.34 -9.70
C PRO A 726 0.48 62.59 -11.19
N GLY A 727 -0.40 63.32 -11.88
CA GLY A 727 -0.12 63.86 -13.21
C GLY A 727 -0.29 62.86 -14.35
N LEU A 728 -1.11 61.83 -14.14
CA LEU A 728 -1.41 60.80 -15.12
C LEU A 728 -2.52 61.26 -16.08
N ALA A 729 -2.50 60.76 -17.31
CA ALA A 729 -3.53 61.03 -18.31
C ALA A 729 -4.76 60.15 -18.06
N ASN A 730 -5.94 60.77 -18.04
CA ASN A 730 -7.20 60.06 -17.83
C ASN A 730 -7.50 59.08 -18.98
N GLY A 731 -7.82 57.84 -18.64
CA GLY A 731 -8.15 56.77 -19.59
C GLY A 731 -6.96 56.04 -20.20
N ASP A 732 -5.73 56.52 -20.00
CA ASP A 732 -4.53 55.77 -20.37
C ASP A 732 -4.31 54.59 -19.40
N ILE A 733 -3.59 53.57 -19.86
CA ILE A 733 -3.19 52.39 -19.08
C ILE A 733 -1.73 52.55 -18.66
N TYR A 734 -1.48 52.41 -17.36
CA TYR A 734 -0.15 52.49 -16.77
C TYR A 734 0.26 51.13 -16.20
N GLN A 735 1.46 50.66 -16.57
CA GLN A 735 2.15 49.58 -15.88
C GLN A 735 2.86 50.15 -14.66
N VAL A 736 2.66 49.54 -13.49
CA VAL A 736 3.33 49.89 -12.24
C VAL A 736 4.16 48.70 -11.79
N GLU A 737 5.46 48.91 -11.60
CA GLU A 737 6.40 47.89 -11.11
C GLU A 737 6.89 48.28 -9.72
N ILE A 738 6.81 47.33 -8.78
CA ILE A 738 7.21 47.53 -7.39
C ILE A 738 8.34 46.57 -7.03
N THR A 739 9.42 47.10 -6.47
CA THR A 739 10.56 46.32 -5.94
C THR A 739 10.91 46.74 -4.52
N GLY A 740 11.80 46.00 -3.86
CA GLY A 740 12.15 46.24 -2.46
C GLY A 740 11.19 45.57 -1.49
N SER A 741 11.10 46.09 -0.26
CA SER A 741 10.25 45.51 0.79
C SER A 741 8.83 46.07 0.68
N PHE A 742 7.92 45.30 0.10
CA PHE A 742 6.52 45.65 -0.09
C PHE A 742 5.60 44.55 0.50
N PRO A 743 5.50 44.46 1.83
CA PRO A 743 5.00 43.25 2.51
C PRO A 743 3.48 43.05 2.42
N ARG A 744 2.72 44.02 1.89
CA ARG A 744 1.28 43.97 1.64
C ARG A 744 0.80 45.09 0.72
N ILE A 745 -0.34 44.86 0.07
CA ILE A 745 -1.21 45.84 -0.58
C ILE A 745 -2.56 45.81 0.15
N PHE A 746 -3.30 46.91 0.26
CA PHE A 746 -4.49 47.00 1.13
C PHE A 746 -5.56 47.95 0.60
N PHE A 747 -6.44 47.48 -0.29
CA PHE A 747 -7.51 48.33 -0.84
C PHE A 747 -8.69 48.52 0.11
N ASP A 748 -9.12 47.46 0.81
CA ASP A 748 -10.22 47.53 1.79
C ASP A 748 -11.53 48.15 1.25
N SER A 749 -11.87 47.88 -0.02
CA SER A 749 -13.02 48.50 -0.73
C SER A 749 -12.98 50.03 -0.80
N ASN A 750 -11.80 50.64 -0.71
CA ASN A 750 -11.60 52.10 -0.71
C ASN A 750 -10.74 52.58 -1.89
N GLY A 751 -10.73 53.90 -2.06
CA GLY A 751 -9.81 54.61 -2.95
C GLY A 751 -9.85 54.12 -4.39
N ASP A 752 -8.71 53.58 -4.83
CA ASP A 752 -8.42 53.28 -6.23
C ASP A 752 -8.72 51.82 -6.60
N ALA A 753 -9.55 51.10 -5.83
CA ALA A 753 -9.91 49.69 -6.08
C ALA A 753 -10.48 49.45 -7.49
N GLY A 754 -11.25 50.40 -8.03
CA GLY A 754 -11.76 50.32 -9.40
C GLY A 754 -10.72 50.63 -10.49
N LYS A 755 -9.54 51.15 -10.13
CA LYS A 755 -8.50 51.61 -11.06
C LYS A 755 -7.50 50.50 -11.42
N ILE A 756 -7.27 49.53 -10.55
CA ILE A 756 -6.42 48.37 -10.87
C ILE A 756 -7.16 47.44 -11.84
N LEU A 757 -6.47 47.01 -12.90
CA LEU A 757 -7.02 46.18 -13.97
C LEU A 757 -6.43 44.78 -13.94
N THR A 758 -5.11 44.67 -13.80
CA THR A 758 -4.42 43.38 -13.82
C THR A 758 -3.29 43.27 -12.81
N VAL A 759 -3.04 42.04 -12.34
CA VAL A 759 -1.73 41.61 -11.81
C VAL A 759 -1.04 40.81 -12.92
N GLU A 760 0.01 41.38 -13.49
CA GLU A 760 0.79 40.79 -14.59
C GLU A 760 1.91 39.87 -14.08
N GLN A 761 2.46 40.18 -12.90
CA GLN A 761 3.52 39.39 -12.26
C GLN A 761 3.49 39.60 -10.74
N TRP A 762 3.62 38.54 -9.95
CA TRP A 762 3.73 38.62 -8.49
C TRP A 762 5.11 39.04 -8.01
N GLY A 763 6.16 38.64 -8.73
CA GLY A 763 7.55 38.92 -8.40
C GLY A 763 8.03 38.13 -7.17
N ASN A 764 9.18 38.51 -6.61
CA ASN A 764 9.78 37.83 -5.44
C ASN A 764 9.50 38.57 -4.13
N ILE A 765 8.40 39.31 -4.05
CA ILE A 765 7.96 39.94 -2.81
C ILE A 765 7.63 38.87 -1.78
N ALA A 766 8.29 38.93 -0.63
CA ALA A 766 7.93 38.14 0.55
C ALA A 766 6.71 38.77 1.25
N TRP A 767 5.52 38.30 0.90
CA TRP A 767 4.27 38.82 1.47
C TRP A 767 4.13 38.39 2.93
N THR A 768 3.67 39.32 3.77
CA THR A 768 3.42 39.07 5.20
C THR A 768 1.93 39.03 5.55
N SER A 769 1.09 39.63 4.70
CA SER A 769 -0.37 39.61 4.83
C SER A 769 -1.03 39.85 3.49
N MET A 770 -2.10 39.10 3.21
CA MET A 770 -3.00 39.32 2.07
C MET A 770 -4.38 39.80 2.52
N ASN A 771 -4.55 40.11 3.81
CA ASN A 771 -5.80 40.64 4.36
C ASN A 771 -6.23 41.90 3.59
N ASN A 772 -7.44 41.84 3.02
CA ASN A 772 -8.08 42.87 2.16
C ASN A 772 -7.23 43.40 0.99
N ALA A 773 -6.28 42.60 0.48
CA ALA A 773 -5.33 43.02 -0.54
C ALA A 773 -5.94 43.37 -1.90
N PHE A 774 -7.11 42.86 -2.28
CA PHE A 774 -7.85 43.25 -3.49
C PHE A 774 -9.36 43.36 -3.22
N TYR A 775 -9.74 43.70 -1.98
CA TYR A 775 -11.14 43.89 -1.62
C TYR A 775 -11.72 45.06 -2.43
N GLY A 776 -12.76 44.77 -3.22
CA GLY A 776 -13.52 45.75 -4.00
C GLY A 776 -12.95 46.00 -5.40
N CYS A 777 -11.89 45.29 -5.79
CA CYS A 777 -11.26 45.44 -7.10
C CYS A 777 -12.09 44.74 -8.20
N SER A 778 -13.26 45.29 -8.53
CA SER A 778 -14.25 44.67 -9.42
C SER A 778 -13.77 44.46 -10.86
N ASN A 779 -12.77 45.23 -11.31
CA ASN A 779 -12.18 45.14 -12.65
C ASN A 779 -10.96 44.22 -12.72
N LEU A 780 -10.50 43.68 -11.57
CA LEU A 780 -9.27 42.92 -11.48
C LEU A 780 -9.35 41.59 -12.22
N THR A 781 -8.31 41.30 -13.00
CA THR A 781 -7.98 39.99 -13.53
C THR A 781 -6.52 39.66 -13.23
N ILE A 782 -6.14 38.38 -13.19
CA ILE A 782 -4.77 37.95 -12.86
C ILE A 782 -4.20 37.11 -14.00
N PRO A 783 -3.71 37.74 -15.09
CA PRO A 783 -3.00 37.03 -16.16
C PRO A 783 -1.62 36.50 -15.73
N ALA A 784 -1.10 36.91 -14.57
CA ALA A 784 0.17 36.44 -14.03
C ALA A 784 0.31 34.92 -14.08
N THR A 785 1.49 34.47 -14.53
CA THR A 785 1.84 33.05 -14.63
C THR A 785 2.72 32.57 -13.49
N ASP A 786 3.36 33.49 -12.76
CA ASP A 786 4.05 33.21 -11.51
C ASP A 786 3.07 33.19 -10.31
N ALA A 787 3.52 32.69 -9.16
CA ALA A 787 2.74 32.62 -7.93
C ALA A 787 3.34 33.52 -6.84
N PRO A 788 2.51 34.12 -5.97
CA PRO A 788 3.01 34.92 -4.85
C PRO A 788 3.74 34.05 -3.83
N ASN A 789 4.82 34.58 -3.25
CA ASN A 789 5.43 33.97 -2.07
C ASN A 789 4.58 34.26 -0.82
N LEU A 790 3.76 33.27 -0.42
CA LEU A 790 2.86 33.35 0.73
C LEU A 790 3.43 32.68 2.00
N SER A 791 4.70 32.27 2.01
CA SER A 791 5.31 31.57 3.16
C SER A 791 5.25 32.38 4.47
N GLY A 792 5.21 33.72 4.37
CA GLY A 792 5.02 34.63 5.50
C GLY A 792 3.58 35.04 5.81
N VAL A 793 2.59 34.57 5.03
CA VAL A 793 1.19 34.99 5.13
C VAL A 793 0.38 34.01 5.98
N THR A 794 -0.18 34.49 7.09
CA THR A 794 -1.10 33.70 7.93
C THR A 794 -2.57 34.09 7.76
N ASP A 795 -2.84 35.25 7.14
CA ASP A 795 -4.16 35.83 6.98
C ASP A 795 -4.39 36.33 5.54
N MET A 796 -5.35 35.70 4.86
CA MET A 796 -5.84 36.06 3.52
C MET A 796 -7.28 36.58 3.53
N SER A 797 -7.81 36.92 4.71
CA SER A 797 -9.22 37.30 4.84
C SER A 797 -9.59 38.48 3.93
N GLY A 798 -10.70 38.34 3.22
CA GLY A 798 -11.24 39.35 2.31
C GLY A 798 -10.38 39.69 1.09
N MET A 799 -9.29 38.95 0.80
CA MET A 799 -8.34 39.29 -0.28
C MET A 799 -9.04 39.56 -1.61
N PHE A 800 -10.01 38.74 -2.04
CA PHE A 800 -10.74 38.91 -3.30
C PHE A 800 -12.23 39.21 -3.12
N ARG A 801 -12.62 39.72 -1.96
CA ARG A 801 -14.01 40.08 -1.71
C ARG A 801 -14.47 41.10 -2.75
N GLY A 802 -15.60 40.86 -3.41
CA GLY A 802 -16.16 41.76 -4.43
C GLY A 802 -15.32 41.92 -5.71
N ALA A 803 -14.30 41.09 -5.93
CA ALA A 803 -13.55 41.06 -7.20
C ALA A 803 -14.37 40.33 -8.28
N SER A 804 -15.47 40.95 -8.72
CA SER A 804 -16.52 40.31 -9.53
C SER A 804 -16.04 39.79 -10.90
N SER A 805 -14.93 40.31 -11.44
CA SER A 805 -14.36 39.88 -12.74
C SER A 805 -13.27 38.79 -12.60
N LEU A 806 -12.89 38.41 -11.38
CA LEU A 806 -11.85 37.43 -11.11
C LEU A 806 -12.30 36.02 -11.53
N ASN A 807 -11.54 35.36 -12.40
CA ASN A 807 -11.77 33.97 -12.78
C ASN A 807 -10.51 33.27 -13.30
N GLN A 808 -9.32 33.70 -12.87
CA GLN A 808 -8.04 33.12 -13.27
C GLN A 808 -7.60 32.05 -12.26
N SER A 809 -6.89 31.04 -12.76
CA SER A 809 -6.45 29.91 -11.92
C SER A 809 -5.41 30.37 -10.90
N MET A 810 -5.54 29.85 -9.69
CA MET A 810 -4.61 30.04 -8.56
C MET A 810 -4.32 28.73 -7.85
N ASN A 811 -4.54 27.60 -8.55
CA ASN A 811 -4.40 26.27 -8.00
C ASN A 811 -2.95 25.96 -7.58
N SER A 812 -1.96 26.62 -8.19
CA SER A 812 -0.53 26.42 -7.89
C SER A 812 -0.03 27.19 -6.66
N TRP A 813 -0.89 27.98 -6.00
CA TRP A 813 -0.46 28.78 -4.85
C TRP A 813 -0.25 27.89 -3.63
N ASP A 814 0.90 28.07 -2.96
CA ASP A 814 1.15 27.48 -1.65
C ASP A 814 0.46 28.31 -0.56
N VAL A 815 -0.58 27.73 0.04
CA VAL A 815 -1.35 28.33 1.14
C VAL A 815 -1.14 27.60 2.48
N SER A 816 -0.10 26.77 2.57
CA SER A 816 0.13 25.88 3.74
C SER A 816 0.39 26.64 5.05
N SER A 817 0.85 27.88 5.00
CA SER A 817 1.06 28.77 6.15
C SER A 817 -0.22 29.50 6.61
N VAL A 818 -1.29 29.47 5.81
CA VAL A 818 -2.48 30.31 6.01
C VAL A 818 -3.39 29.69 7.07
N THR A 819 -3.87 30.54 7.99
CA THR A 819 -4.77 30.13 9.09
C THR A 819 -6.16 30.75 9.00
N ASN A 820 -6.31 31.87 8.28
CA ASN A 820 -7.57 32.60 8.11
C ASN A 820 -7.88 32.88 6.63
N MET A 821 -9.01 32.35 6.14
CA MET A 821 -9.53 32.52 4.78
C MET A 821 -10.95 33.12 4.76
N GLU A 822 -11.36 33.80 5.84
CA GLU A 822 -12.67 34.43 5.93
C GLU A 822 -12.95 35.37 4.75
N GLN A 823 -14.11 35.21 4.10
CA GLN A 823 -14.57 36.05 2.98
C GLN A 823 -13.62 36.09 1.77
N LEU A 824 -12.70 35.14 1.61
CA LEU A 824 -11.66 35.19 0.58
C LEU A 824 -12.21 35.47 -0.83
N PHE A 825 -13.29 34.78 -1.23
CA PHE A 825 -13.96 34.93 -2.53
C PHE A 825 -15.41 35.42 -2.40
N ALA A 826 -15.78 36.03 -1.27
CA ALA A 826 -17.13 36.52 -1.07
C ALA A 826 -17.48 37.56 -2.14
N TYR A 827 -18.61 37.41 -2.83
CA TYR A 827 -19.07 38.26 -3.93
C TYR A 827 -18.17 38.24 -5.20
N ALA A 828 -17.25 37.28 -5.33
CA ALA A 828 -16.50 37.04 -6.57
C ALA A 828 -17.37 36.24 -7.56
N THR A 829 -18.40 36.89 -8.11
CA THR A 829 -19.51 36.23 -8.83
C THR A 829 -19.11 35.40 -10.05
N SER A 830 -18.00 35.73 -10.70
CA SER A 830 -17.48 35.00 -11.88
C SER A 830 -16.45 33.92 -11.55
N PHE A 831 -16.01 33.79 -10.30
CA PHE A 831 -14.94 32.87 -9.93
C PHE A 831 -15.41 31.41 -9.98
N ASN A 832 -14.75 30.59 -10.79
CA ASN A 832 -15.02 29.16 -10.92
C ASN A 832 -13.76 28.38 -11.34
N GLN A 833 -12.66 28.56 -10.61
CA GLN A 833 -11.38 27.90 -10.91
C GLN A 833 -11.01 26.84 -9.87
N PRO A 834 -10.30 25.76 -10.27
CA PRO A 834 -9.91 24.70 -9.34
C PRO A 834 -9.01 25.21 -8.21
N LEU A 835 -9.19 24.63 -7.01
CA LEU A 835 -8.40 24.90 -5.79
C LEU A 835 -7.95 23.59 -5.13
N ASN A 836 -7.93 22.49 -5.88
CA ASN A 836 -7.70 21.13 -5.38
C ASN A 836 -6.27 20.87 -4.89
N SER A 837 -5.30 21.71 -5.25
CA SER A 837 -3.90 21.57 -4.82
C SER A 837 -3.58 22.36 -3.55
N TRP A 838 -4.54 23.11 -3.01
CA TRP A 838 -4.34 23.88 -1.79
C TRP A 838 -4.27 22.98 -0.55
N ASN A 839 -3.16 23.10 0.19
CA ASN A 839 -3.02 22.51 1.52
C ASN A 839 -3.61 23.46 2.58
N VAL A 840 -4.83 23.15 3.06
CA VAL A 840 -5.56 23.97 4.02
C VAL A 840 -5.53 23.41 5.45
N ILE A 841 -4.62 22.48 5.76
CA ILE A 841 -4.58 21.79 7.06
C ILE A 841 -4.41 22.73 8.26
N ASN A 842 -3.77 23.89 8.06
CA ASN A 842 -3.56 24.90 9.10
C ASN A 842 -4.70 25.93 9.21
N VAL A 843 -5.68 25.89 8.31
CA VAL A 843 -6.80 26.85 8.28
C VAL A 843 -7.77 26.55 9.43
N THR A 844 -8.13 27.60 10.17
CA THR A 844 -9.06 27.52 11.31
C THR A 844 -10.37 28.28 11.06
N ASN A 845 -10.39 29.23 10.12
CA ASN A 845 -11.53 30.07 9.78
C ASN A 845 -11.76 30.12 8.26
N MET A 846 -12.92 29.64 7.81
CA MET A 846 -13.40 29.66 6.41
C MET A 846 -14.78 30.35 6.29
N ALA A 847 -15.17 31.16 7.28
CA ALA A 847 -16.47 31.84 7.29
C ALA A 847 -16.68 32.68 6.02
N SER A 848 -17.87 32.57 5.41
CA SER A 848 -18.26 33.31 4.19
C SER A 848 -17.30 33.17 2.99
N MET A 849 -16.41 32.18 2.94
CA MET A 849 -15.34 32.10 1.93
C MET A 849 -15.86 32.22 0.49
N PHE A 850 -16.98 31.56 0.16
CA PHE A 850 -17.62 31.59 -1.16
C PHE A 850 -19.03 32.21 -1.14
N GLU A 851 -19.31 33.06 -0.15
CA GLU A 851 -20.61 33.75 -0.05
C GLU A 851 -20.90 34.53 -1.34
N SER A 852 -22.03 34.26 -2.01
CA SER A 852 -22.41 34.86 -3.29
C SER A 852 -21.40 34.65 -4.44
N ALA A 853 -20.51 33.65 -4.36
CA ALA A 853 -19.68 33.21 -5.48
C ALA A 853 -20.52 32.36 -6.46
N THR A 854 -21.46 33.01 -7.15
CA THR A 854 -22.57 32.36 -7.86
C THR A 854 -22.16 31.33 -8.92
N ALA A 855 -20.97 31.47 -9.52
CA ALA A 855 -20.46 30.57 -10.54
C ALA A 855 -19.62 29.40 -9.99
N PHE A 856 -19.22 29.43 -8.72
CA PHE A 856 -18.25 28.49 -8.17
C PHE A 856 -18.84 27.07 -8.03
N ASN A 857 -18.20 26.09 -8.67
CA ASN A 857 -18.61 24.69 -8.61
C ASN A 857 -17.43 23.74 -8.88
N GLN A 858 -16.30 23.93 -8.18
CA GLN A 858 -15.08 23.13 -8.35
C GLN A 858 -14.83 22.18 -7.17
N PRO A 859 -14.26 20.97 -7.41
CA PRO A 859 -13.97 20.01 -6.35
C PRO A 859 -13.05 20.59 -5.26
N LEU A 860 -13.30 20.22 -4.00
CA LEU A 860 -12.56 20.67 -2.82
C LEU A 860 -12.06 19.48 -1.98
N PRO A 861 -11.05 18.71 -2.43
CA PRO A 861 -10.47 17.56 -1.72
C PRO A 861 -9.57 18.00 -0.56
N TRP A 862 -10.13 18.80 0.35
CA TRP A 862 -9.41 19.46 1.43
C TRP A 862 -9.45 18.67 2.73
N ASP A 863 -8.35 18.74 3.49
CA ASP A 863 -8.31 18.36 4.90
C ASP A 863 -8.73 19.58 5.74
N VAL A 864 -9.92 19.50 6.33
CA VAL A 864 -10.53 20.58 7.12
C VAL A 864 -10.57 20.25 8.62
N ASP A 865 -9.77 19.29 9.09
CA ASP A 865 -9.82 18.76 10.45
C ASP A 865 -9.64 19.85 11.54
N ASN A 866 -8.91 20.93 11.24
CA ASN A 866 -8.64 22.05 12.15
C ASN A 866 -9.60 23.24 12.03
N VAL A 867 -10.54 23.21 11.08
CA VAL A 867 -11.47 24.34 10.85
C VAL A 867 -12.54 24.40 11.95
N THR A 868 -12.71 25.59 12.53
CA THR A 868 -13.68 25.83 13.63
C THR A 868 -14.88 26.68 13.21
N ARG A 869 -14.76 27.44 12.11
CA ARG A 869 -15.76 28.40 11.60
C ARG A 869 -16.01 28.19 10.10
N MET A 870 -17.25 27.85 9.73
CA MET A 870 -17.71 27.62 8.35
C MET A 870 -19.10 28.23 8.06
N ASP A 871 -19.54 29.17 8.89
CA ASP A 871 -20.80 29.87 8.69
C ASP A 871 -20.80 30.63 7.36
N ALA A 872 -21.95 30.59 6.67
CA ALA A 872 -22.19 31.21 5.38
C ALA A 872 -21.20 30.83 4.26
N MET A 873 -20.38 29.79 4.43
CA MET A 873 -19.29 29.45 3.51
C MET A 873 -19.75 29.35 2.04
N PHE A 874 -20.92 28.74 1.79
CA PHE A 874 -21.53 28.59 0.46
C PHE A 874 -22.89 29.29 0.35
N SER A 875 -23.17 30.26 1.22
CA SER A 875 -24.40 31.05 1.16
C SER A 875 -24.51 31.75 -0.21
N LEU A 876 -25.61 31.56 -0.93
CA LEU A 876 -25.86 32.07 -2.29
C LEU A 876 -24.85 31.61 -3.35
N ALA A 877 -24.09 30.53 -3.11
CA ALA A 877 -23.26 29.88 -4.11
C ALA A 877 -24.13 28.99 -5.03
N VAL A 878 -24.95 29.64 -5.86
CA VAL A 878 -26.05 29.02 -6.63
C VAL A 878 -25.64 27.77 -7.41
N ALA A 879 -24.45 27.75 -8.01
CA ALA A 879 -23.96 26.64 -8.82
C ALA A 879 -23.29 25.50 -8.03
N PHE A 880 -22.96 25.69 -6.75
CA PHE A 880 -22.13 24.76 -5.99
C PHE A 880 -22.87 23.44 -5.69
N ASN A 881 -22.29 22.31 -6.12
CA ASN A 881 -22.83 20.97 -5.85
C ASN A 881 -21.72 19.89 -5.86
N GLN A 882 -20.56 20.18 -5.29
CA GLN A 882 -19.42 19.26 -5.27
C GLN A 882 -19.39 18.40 -4.01
N ASP A 883 -18.90 17.16 -4.14
CA ASP A 883 -18.82 16.21 -3.03
C ASP A 883 -17.86 16.71 -1.94
N ILE A 884 -18.40 16.84 -0.74
CA ILE A 884 -17.72 17.25 0.50
C ILE A 884 -18.05 16.29 1.66
N GLY A 885 -18.59 15.10 1.37
CA GLY A 885 -19.01 14.13 2.37
C GLY A 885 -17.83 13.55 3.18
N SER A 886 -16.61 13.63 2.65
CA SER A 886 -15.38 13.16 3.31
C SER A 886 -14.79 14.15 4.32
N TRP A 887 -15.29 15.39 4.39
CA TRP A 887 -14.78 16.40 5.31
C TRP A 887 -15.01 16.04 6.79
N LYS A 888 -13.96 16.14 7.63
CA LYS A 888 -14.10 15.95 9.08
C LYS A 888 -14.39 17.26 9.80
N VAL A 889 -15.66 17.66 9.82
CA VAL A 889 -16.13 18.91 10.43
C VAL A 889 -16.23 18.90 11.98
N GLY A 890 -15.51 17.98 12.65
CA GLY A 890 -15.69 17.69 14.08
C GLY A 890 -15.38 18.85 15.04
N GLN A 891 -14.61 19.86 14.61
CA GLN A 891 -14.26 21.04 15.41
C GLN A 891 -15.17 22.24 15.13
N VAL A 892 -16.06 22.17 14.14
CA VAL A 892 -16.95 23.27 13.76
C VAL A 892 -18.05 23.44 14.82
N ASN A 893 -18.23 24.67 15.32
CA ASN A 893 -19.23 24.98 16.35
C ASN A 893 -20.44 25.80 15.85
N ASN A 894 -20.38 26.34 14.64
CA ASN A 894 -21.42 27.18 14.05
C ASN A 894 -21.45 27.02 12.52
N MET A 895 -22.59 26.57 12.01
CA MET A 895 -22.88 26.29 10.60
C MET A 895 -24.04 27.16 10.06
N ASN A 896 -24.29 28.31 10.70
CA ASN A 896 -25.33 29.26 10.30
C ASN A 896 -25.19 29.63 8.81
N ASN A 897 -26.28 29.62 8.04
CA ASN A 897 -26.32 29.95 6.60
C ASN A 897 -25.39 29.12 5.69
N MET A 898 -24.81 28.00 6.12
CA MET A 898 -23.73 27.34 5.36
C MET A 898 -24.06 27.08 3.87
N PHE A 899 -25.30 26.67 3.56
CA PHE A 899 -25.80 26.44 2.20
C PHE A 899 -27.05 27.26 1.86
N SER A 900 -27.32 28.34 2.59
CA SER A 900 -28.50 29.19 2.39
C SER A 900 -28.56 29.71 0.94
N GLY A 901 -29.59 29.35 0.17
CA GLY A 901 -29.73 29.71 -1.26
C GLY A 901 -28.69 29.08 -2.19
N ALA A 902 -28.05 27.98 -1.80
CA ALA A 902 -27.20 27.17 -2.68
C ALA A 902 -28.08 26.24 -3.54
N ASN A 903 -28.77 26.81 -4.54
CA ASN A 903 -29.86 26.17 -5.27
C ASN A 903 -29.52 24.88 -6.04
N SER A 904 -28.24 24.51 -6.14
CA SER A 904 -27.80 23.26 -6.76
C SER A 904 -27.34 22.20 -5.75
N PHE A 905 -27.13 22.56 -4.48
CA PHE A 905 -26.47 21.70 -3.50
C PHE A 905 -27.37 20.56 -3.00
N ASN A 906 -26.96 19.32 -3.25
CA ASN A 906 -27.64 18.11 -2.78
C ASN A 906 -26.67 16.91 -2.60
N GLN A 907 -25.48 17.15 -2.08
CA GLN A 907 -24.45 16.12 -1.86
C GLN A 907 -24.58 15.43 -0.51
N ASP A 908 -24.15 14.16 -0.44
CA ASP A 908 -24.22 13.36 0.78
C ASP A 908 -23.24 13.89 1.83
N ILE A 909 -23.79 14.26 2.99
CA ILE A 909 -23.06 14.77 4.17
C ILE A 909 -23.52 14.05 5.44
N GLY A 910 -24.15 12.88 5.30
CA GLY A 910 -24.68 12.10 6.44
C GLY A 910 -23.59 11.60 7.39
N SER A 911 -22.36 11.44 6.89
CA SER A 911 -21.16 11.04 7.63
C SER A 911 -20.55 12.13 8.52
N TRP A 912 -20.98 13.40 8.39
CA TRP A 912 -20.40 14.51 9.13
C TRP A 912 -20.61 14.39 10.64
N ASN A 913 -19.54 14.61 11.40
CA ASN A 913 -19.62 14.71 12.86
C ASN A 913 -19.99 16.14 13.29
N VAL A 914 -21.28 16.41 13.45
CA VAL A 914 -21.82 17.72 13.88
C VAL A 914 -21.98 17.87 15.40
N GLY A 915 -21.41 16.96 16.20
CA GLY A 915 -21.63 16.89 17.66
C GLY A 915 -21.13 18.08 18.49
N ASN A 916 -20.39 19.02 17.88
CA ASN A 916 -19.94 20.28 18.50
C ASN A 916 -20.72 21.51 18.02
N VAL A 917 -21.60 21.37 17.03
CA VAL A 917 -22.37 22.47 16.47
C VAL A 917 -23.44 22.95 17.45
N THR A 918 -23.54 24.27 17.62
CA THR A 918 -24.52 24.92 18.49
C THR A 918 -25.55 25.77 17.72
N ASN A 919 -25.24 26.15 16.49
CA ASN A 919 -26.09 26.99 15.63
C ASN A 919 -26.17 26.41 14.21
N MET A 920 -27.38 26.03 13.78
CA MET A 920 -27.72 25.53 12.44
C MET A 920 -28.82 26.39 11.77
N GLN A 921 -28.96 27.65 12.19
CA GLN A 921 -29.93 28.57 11.61
C GLN A 921 -29.71 28.68 10.08
N THR A 922 -30.81 28.67 9.32
CA THR A 922 -30.86 28.88 7.86
C THR A 922 -29.89 28.02 7.04
N MET A 923 -29.40 26.89 7.58
CA MET A 923 -28.35 26.10 6.95
C MET A 923 -28.73 25.63 5.54
N PHE A 924 -30.00 25.22 5.34
CA PHE A 924 -30.55 24.70 4.08
C PHE A 924 -31.75 25.54 3.58
N TYR A 925 -31.82 26.81 3.97
CA TYR A 925 -32.85 27.73 3.48
C TYR A 925 -32.82 27.83 1.95
N ASP A 926 -33.96 27.64 1.27
CA ASP A 926 -34.09 27.68 -0.19
C ASP A 926 -33.07 26.78 -0.93
N THR A 927 -33.00 25.50 -0.54
CA THR A 927 -32.11 24.50 -1.15
C THR A 927 -32.86 23.25 -1.63
N PRO A 928 -32.37 22.53 -2.65
CA PRO A 928 -32.93 21.25 -3.08
C PRO A 928 -32.44 20.05 -2.22
N PHE A 929 -31.83 20.31 -1.06
CA PHE A 929 -31.17 19.29 -0.25
C PHE A 929 -32.14 18.20 0.25
N ASN A 930 -31.79 16.93 0.04
CA ASN A 930 -32.59 15.78 0.45
C ASN A 930 -31.73 14.52 0.71
N GLN A 931 -30.52 14.67 1.25
CA GLN A 931 -29.65 13.54 1.62
C GLN A 931 -29.83 13.12 3.07
N ASP A 932 -29.61 11.84 3.37
CA ASP A 932 -29.83 11.27 4.70
C ASP A 932 -28.91 11.91 5.76
N ILE A 933 -29.53 12.54 6.76
CA ILE A 933 -28.88 13.17 7.91
C ILE A 933 -29.45 12.65 9.24
N GLY A 934 -30.20 11.54 9.21
CA GLY A 934 -30.83 10.97 10.40
C GLY A 934 -29.83 10.54 11.47
N GLY A 935 -28.60 10.22 11.07
CA GLY A 935 -27.50 9.83 11.96
C GLY A 935 -26.78 10.98 12.68
N TRP A 936 -27.10 12.25 12.39
CA TRP A 936 -26.42 13.39 13.00
C TRP A 936 -26.68 13.52 14.51
N ASN A 937 -25.61 13.75 15.28
CA ASN A 937 -25.72 14.09 16.69
C ASN A 937 -25.95 15.60 16.89
N VAL A 938 -27.22 16.00 17.01
CA VAL A 938 -27.63 17.41 17.20
C VAL A 938 -27.83 17.83 18.66
N SER A 939 -27.40 17.01 19.64
CA SER A 939 -27.67 17.20 21.08
C SER A 939 -27.10 18.48 21.73
N LYS A 940 -26.27 19.24 21.01
CA LYS A 940 -25.72 20.54 21.43
C LYS A 940 -26.32 21.74 20.70
N VAL A 941 -27.16 21.52 19.69
CA VAL A 941 -27.76 22.59 18.89
C VAL A 941 -28.77 23.37 19.75
N LEU A 942 -28.67 24.70 19.69
CA LEU A 942 -29.55 25.63 20.43
C LEU A 942 -30.60 26.28 19.52
N THR A 943 -30.33 26.42 18.22
CA THR A 943 -31.25 27.03 17.25
C THR A 943 -31.20 26.31 15.90
N MET A 944 -32.38 26.03 15.36
CA MET A 944 -32.64 25.47 14.03
C MET A 944 -33.64 26.36 13.27
N GLN A 945 -33.70 27.65 13.61
CA GLN A 945 -34.56 28.62 12.94
C GLN A 945 -34.33 28.56 11.42
N GLU A 946 -35.43 28.41 10.67
CA GLU A 946 -35.44 28.47 9.20
C GLU A 946 -34.49 27.46 8.53
N MET A 947 -34.06 26.41 9.24
CA MET A 947 -33.05 25.47 8.73
C MET A 947 -33.46 24.83 7.39
N PHE A 948 -34.74 24.48 7.22
CA PHE A 948 -35.31 23.91 6.00
C PHE A 948 -36.46 24.77 5.43
N LEU A 949 -36.49 26.07 5.74
CA LEU A 949 -37.47 26.98 5.14
C LEU A 949 -37.27 26.99 3.61
N ASP A 950 -38.34 26.76 2.85
CA ASP A 950 -38.34 26.63 1.39
C ASP A 950 -37.47 25.46 0.83
N ALA A 951 -37.03 24.53 1.67
CA ALA A 951 -36.32 23.32 1.23
C ALA A 951 -37.29 22.28 0.63
N GLY A 952 -37.83 22.59 -0.56
CA GLY A 952 -38.99 21.90 -1.13
C GLY A 952 -38.84 20.39 -1.37
N ALA A 953 -37.60 19.88 -1.47
CA ALA A 953 -37.31 18.46 -1.71
C ALA A 953 -37.06 17.65 -0.43
N PHE A 954 -36.82 18.30 0.72
CA PHE A 954 -36.37 17.62 1.93
C PHE A 954 -37.45 16.70 2.53
N ASN A 955 -37.14 15.41 2.70
CA ASN A 955 -38.04 14.40 3.27
C ASN A 955 -37.31 13.24 3.97
N GLN A 956 -36.14 13.48 4.55
CA GLN A 956 -35.35 12.44 5.22
C GLN A 956 -35.78 12.22 6.67
N ASP A 957 -35.67 10.97 7.14
CA ASP A 957 -36.06 10.60 8.51
C ASP A 957 -35.09 11.18 9.53
N ILE A 958 -35.61 12.09 10.36
CA ILE A 958 -34.89 12.78 11.45
C ILE A 958 -35.53 12.50 12.81
N SER A 959 -36.36 11.45 12.90
CA SER A 959 -37.08 11.09 14.12
C SER A 959 -36.15 10.75 15.29
N ALA A 960 -34.91 10.32 15.01
CA ALA A 960 -33.91 9.93 15.99
C ALA A 960 -33.06 11.10 16.56
N TRP A 961 -33.27 12.34 16.09
CA TRP A 961 -32.50 13.49 16.55
C TRP A 961 -32.77 13.86 18.02
N ASP A 962 -31.72 14.02 18.83
CA ASP A 962 -31.81 14.55 20.19
C ASP A 962 -31.91 16.09 20.18
N VAL A 963 -33.14 16.60 20.08
CA VAL A 963 -33.42 18.04 19.99
C VAL A 963 -33.71 18.72 21.34
N LYS A 964 -33.48 18.04 22.48
CA LYS A 964 -33.90 18.53 23.81
C LYS A 964 -33.31 19.85 24.24
N LYS A 965 -32.23 20.33 23.61
CA LYS A 965 -31.59 21.63 23.88
C LYS A 965 -31.98 22.73 22.90
N VAL A 966 -32.72 22.41 21.84
CA VAL A 966 -33.11 23.39 20.83
C VAL A 966 -34.16 24.34 21.44
N ILE A 967 -33.88 25.64 21.37
CA ILE A 967 -34.72 26.71 21.95
C ILE A 967 -35.63 27.33 20.88
N ASN A 968 -35.13 27.43 19.64
CA ASN A 968 -35.81 28.11 18.53
C ASN A 968 -35.90 27.20 17.29
N MET A 969 -37.12 26.89 16.86
CA MET A 969 -37.45 26.15 15.64
C MET A 969 -38.41 26.94 14.74
N GLN A 970 -38.42 28.28 14.87
CA GLN A 970 -39.25 29.15 14.04
C GLN A 970 -39.03 28.86 12.54
N ASN A 971 -40.14 28.67 11.82
CA ASN A 971 -40.17 28.40 10.37
C ASN A 971 -39.32 27.20 9.90
N MET A 972 -38.91 26.27 10.77
CA MET A 972 -37.94 25.23 10.42
C MET A 972 -38.28 24.44 9.16
N PHE A 973 -39.56 24.05 8.95
CA PHE A 973 -40.04 23.31 7.77
C PHE A 973 -41.09 24.09 6.98
N ASN A 974 -41.15 25.41 7.16
CA ASN A 974 -42.12 26.21 6.42
C ASN A 974 -41.83 26.08 4.92
N PHE A 975 -42.83 25.75 4.10
CA PHE A 975 -42.66 25.48 2.66
C PHE A 975 -41.68 24.34 2.29
N ALA A 976 -41.30 23.47 3.23
CA ALA A 976 -40.59 22.23 2.92
C ALA A 976 -41.57 21.20 2.30
N GLY A 977 -42.03 21.45 1.07
CA GLY A 977 -43.23 20.85 0.49
C GLY A 977 -43.24 19.33 0.26
N SER A 978 -42.13 18.63 0.53
CA SER A 978 -42.05 17.17 0.47
C SER A 978 -41.98 16.52 1.86
N PHE A 979 -41.90 17.30 2.93
CA PHE A 979 -41.59 16.79 4.27
C PHE A 979 -42.78 16.04 4.90
N ASN A 980 -42.62 14.71 5.01
CA ASN A 980 -43.64 13.83 5.56
C ASN A 980 -43.02 12.74 6.45
N GLN A 981 -42.25 13.16 7.46
CA GLN A 981 -41.65 12.27 8.46
C GLN A 981 -42.24 12.51 9.85
N SER A 982 -42.20 11.49 10.71
CA SER A 982 -42.75 11.59 12.07
C SER A 982 -41.82 12.37 12.98
N LEU A 983 -42.38 13.35 13.73
CA LEU A 983 -41.68 14.13 14.75
C LEU A 983 -42.12 13.77 16.18
N ALA A 984 -42.92 12.71 16.33
CA ALA A 984 -43.58 12.36 17.57
C ALA A 984 -42.62 12.04 18.74
N ALA A 985 -41.40 11.59 18.43
CA ALA A 985 -40.41 11.17 19.42
C ALA A 985 -39.49 12.31 19.90
N TRP A 986 -39.64 13.52 19.36
CA TRP A 986 -38.77 14.65 19.72
C TRP A 986 -39.10 15.21 21.11
N ASP A 987 -38.09 15.28 21.97
CA ASP A 987 -38.17 16.03 23.24
C ASP A 987 -38.07 17.53 22.97
N ILE A 988 -39.21 18.22 23.04
CA ILE A 988 -39.32 19.66 22.82
C ILE A 988 -39.30 20.48 24.12
N SER A 989 -38.84 19.91 25.24
CA SER A 989 -38.88 20.55 26.57
C SER A 989 -38.28 21.95 26.62
N SER A 990 -37.22 22.22 25.84
CA SER A 990 -36.50 23.51 25.83
C SER A 990 -37.04 24.52 24.83
N VAL A 991 -37.98 24.12 23.96
CA VAL A 991 -38.45 24.98 22.88
C VAL A 991 -39.28 26.13 23.43
N THR A 992 -39.01 27.33 22.92
CA THR A 992 -39.75 28.56 23.27
C THR A 992 -40.51 29.15 22.07
N THR A 993 -40.05 28.89 20.83
CA THR A 993 -40.67 29.42 19.61
C THR A 993 -40.71 28.37 18.49
N MET A 994 -41.91 28.13 17.92
CA MET A 994 -42.16 27.28 16.75
C MET A 994 -43.16 27.93 15.76
N SER A 995 -43.23 29.27 15.74
CA SER A 995 -44.16 29.96 14.85
C SER A 995 -43.83 29.63 13.39
N GLY A 996 -44.84 29.25 12.62
CA GLY A 996 -44.68 28.87 11.20
C GLY A 996 -43.99 27.53 10.95
N MET A 997 -43.52 26.81 11.98
CA MET A 997 -42.61 25.66 11.84
C MET A 997 -43.07 24.61 10.83
N LEU A 998 -44.36 24.25 10.80
CA LEU A 998 -44.91 23.16 9.98
C LEU A 998 -45.81 23.67 8.84
N SER A 999 -45.91 24.98 8.64
CA SER A 999 -46.77 25.55 7.61
C SER A 999 -46.32 25.10 6.22
N ASN A 1000 -47.23 24.59 5.39
CA ASN A 1000 -46.92 24.18 4.01
C ASN A 1000 -45.85 23.07 3.87
N SER A 1001 -45.59 22.26 4.90
CA SER A 1001 -44.61 21.16 4.84
C SER A 1001 -45.12 19.89 4.13
N ASN A 1002 -46.42 19.82 3.83
CA ASN A 1002 -47.08 18.62 3.27
C ASN A 1002 -47.04 17.39 4.20
N LEU A 1003 -46.86 17.60 5.51
CA LEU A 1003 -46.96 16.56 6.52
C LEU A 1003 -48.35 15.89 6.44
N SER A 1004 -48.38 14.57 6.24
CA SER A 1004 -49.63 13.82 6.15
C SER A 1004 -50.42 13.90 7.44
N THR A 1005 -51.74 13.72 7.36
CA THR A 1005 -52.64 13.69 8.54
C THR A 1005 -52.15 12.70 9.59
N ALA A 1006 -51.66 11.52 9.18
CA ALA A 1006 -51.15 10.50 10.09
C ALA A 1006 -49.89 10.94 10.85
N ASN A 1007 -48.91 11.53 10.15
CA ASN A 1007 -47.68 12.00 10.79
C ASN A 1007 -47.91 13.26 11.62
N TYR A 1008 -48.81 14.15 11.20
CA TYR A 1008 -49.21 15.30 12.00
C TYR A 1008 -49.97 14.89 13.26
N ASP A 1009 -50.92 13.96 13.15
CA ASP A 1009 -51.62 13.37 14.30
C ASP A 1009 -50.64 12.71 15.28
N ALA A 1010 -49.69 11.91 14.79
CA ALA A 1010 -48.66 11.29 15.62
C ALA A 1010 -47.79 12.33 16.34
N THR A 1011 -47.39 13.39 15.64
CA THR A 1011 -46.60 14.50 16.20
C THR A 1011 -47.36 15.20 17.33
N LEU A 1012 -48.64 15.54 17.10
CA LEU A 1012 -49.50 16.15 18.12
C LEU A 1012 -49.66 15.25 19.35
N ILE A 1013 -49.89 13.94 19.13
CA ILE A 1013 -50.03 12.95 20.20
C ILE A 1013 -48.74 12.89 21.02
N GLY A 1014 -47.59 12.68 20.36
CA GLY A 1014 -46.28 12.61 21.02
C GLY A 1014 -46.00 13.83 21.88
N TRP A 1015 -46.13 15.04 21.32
CA TRP A 1015 -45.86 16.28 22.05
C TRP A 1015 -46.87 16.61 23.16
N SER A 1016 -48.04 15.96 23.18
CA SER A 1016 -49.03 16.08 24.26
C SER A 1016 -48.80 15.11 25.42
N THR A 1017 -47.86 14.17 25.29
CA THR A 1017 -47.62 13.10 26.25
C THR A 1017 -46.18 13.12 26.74
N LEU A 1018 -45.97 13.23 28.05
CA LEU A 1018 -44.63 13.07 28.63
C LEU A 1018 -44.14 11.63 28.44
N SER A 1019 -43.12 11.44 27.62
CA SER A 1019 -42.53 10.14 27.32
C SER A 1019 -40.99 10.17 27.43
N GLY A 1020 -40.33 9.01 27.45
CA GLY A 1020 -38.89 8.93 27.11
C GLY A 1020 -37.87 9.74 27.92
N GLY A 1021 -38.18 10.23 29.13
CA GLY A 1021 -37.26 11.08 29.92
C GLY A 1021 -37.38 12.58 29.66
N GLU A 1022 -38.42 13.01 28.93
CA GLU A 1022 -38.80 14.42 28.77
C GLU A 1022 -39.04 15.11 30.12
N THR A 1023 -38.67 16.39 30.21
CA THR A 1023 -38.75 17.14 31.48
C THR A 1023 -40.06 17.91 31.64
N LEU A 1024 -40.67 18.38 30.55
CA LEU A 1024 -41.95 19.07 30.53
C LEU A 1024 -42.54 19.15 29.12
N ILE A 1025 -43.85 19.40 29.02
CA ILE A 1025 -44.49 19.89 27.79
C ILE A 1025 -44.44 21.42 27.83
N PRO A 1026 -43.80 22.09 26.85
CA PRO A 1026 -43.60 23.54 26.89
C PRO A 1026 -44.94 24.28 26.84
N SER A 1027 -45.02 25.44 27.48
CA SER A 1027 -46.27 26.22 27.58
C SER A 1027 -46.20 27.52 26.79
N GLY A 1028 -47.33 27.98 26.26
CA GLY A 1028 -47.41 29.24 25.50
C GLY A 1028 -46.83 29.16 24.08
N ILE A 1029 -46.72 27.96 23.52
CA ILE A 1029 -46.15 27.73 22.19
C ILE A 1029 -47.16 28.13 21.10
N ALA A 1030 -46.69 28.93 20.14
CA ALA A 1030 -47.40 29.18 18.89
C ALA A 1030 -46.89 28.24 17.79
N LEU A 1031 -47.70 27.27 17.36
CA LEU A 1031 -47.39 26.36 16.28
C LEU A 1031 -48.07 26.82 14.98
N GLY A 1032 -47.28 27.11 13.95
CA GLY A 1032 -47.80 27.32 12.60
C GLY A 1032 -47.90 25.99 11.86
N ALA A 1033 -49.10 25.67 11.36
CA ALA A 1033 -49.44 24.40 10.70
C ALA A 1033 -50.41 24.65 9.53
N SER A 1034 -50.23 25.78 8.82
CA SER A 1034 -51.06 26.13 7.67
C SER A 1034 -51.05 25.03 6.61
N ASN A 1035 -52.22 24.71 6.07
CA ASN A 1035 -52.46 23.66 5.06
C ASN A 1035 -52.22 22.22 5.56
N LEU A 1036 -52.07 22.00 6.87
CA LEU A 1036 -52.08 20.66 7.45
C LEU A 1036 -53.50 20.27 7.89
N THR A 1037 -53.72 18.96 7.96
CA THR A 1037 -54.98 18.40 8.47
C THR A 1037 -54.74 17.40 9.59
N TYR A 1038 -55.63 17.35 10.57
CA TYR A 1038 -55.58 16.39 11.69
C TYR A 1038 -56.91 15.64 11.83
N CYS A 1039 -56.86 14.44 12.44
CA CYS A 1039 -58.04 13.69 12.82
C CYS A 1039 -57.88 12.96 14.15
N ALA A 1040 -57.02 11.93 14.20
CA ALA A 1040 -56.80 11.10 15.39
C ALA A 1040 -56.09 11.87 16.51
N GLY A 1041 -55.33 12.92 16.17
CA GLY A 1041 -54.63 13.81 17.10
C GLY A 1041 -55.52 14.88 17.73
N GLU A 1042 -56.82 14.96 17.40
CA GLU A 1042 -57.75 15.95 17.96
C GLU A 1042 -57.73 16.01 19.52
N PRO A 1043 -57.75 14.88 20.26
CA PRO A 1043 -57.68 14.94 21.73
C PRO A 1043 -56.37 15.54 22.24
N ALA A 1044 -55.25 15.21 21.59
CA ALA A 1044 -53.92 15.70 21.92
C ALA A 1044 -53.79 17.20 21.65
N ARG A 1045 -54.25 17.65 20.48
CA ARG A 1045 -54.32 19.07 20.11
C ARG A 1045 -55.16 19.88 21.09
N ALA A 1046 -56.35 19.39 21.44
CA ALA A 1046 -57.22 20.03 22.42
C ALA A 1046 -56.58 20.11 23.81
N ALA A 1047 -55.85 19.07 24.24
CA ALA A 1047 -55.09 19.08 25.48
C ALA A 1047 -53.98 20.15 25.46
N LEU A 1048 -53.15 20.18 24.42
CA LEU A 1048 -52.09 21.20 24.26
C LEU A 1048 -52.62 22.64 24.37
N MET A 1049 -53.79 22.92 23.79
CA MET A 1049 -54.45 24.23 23.92
C MET A 1049 -54.94 24.50 25.36
N ALA A 1050 -55.66 23.54 25.95
CA ALA A 1050 -56.35 23.74 27.23
C ALA A 1050 -55.41 23.71 28.44
N THR A 1051 -54.39 22.84 28.44
CA THR A 1051 -53.51 22.60 29.58
C THR A 1051 -52.15 23.28 29.44
N HIS A 1052 -51.66 23.48 28.21
CA HIS A 1052 -50.34 24.08 27.94
C HIS A 1052 -50.41 25.44 27.22
N SER A 1053 -51.60 26.01 27.03
CA SER A 1053 -51.78 27.32 26.38
C SER A 1053 -51.15 27.42 24.98
N TRP A 1054 -51.14 26.32 24.22
CA TRP A 1054 -50.69 26.35 22.82
C TRP A 1054 -51.69 27.08 21.92
N THR A 1055 -51.18 27.76 20.90
CA THR A 1055 -51.99 28.34 19.82
C THR A 1055 -51.61 27.72 18.48
N PHE A 1056 -52.59 27.19 17.75
CA PHE A 1056 -52.41 26.59 16.43
C PHE A 1056 -52.90 27.57 15.35
N THR A 1057 -52.11 27.76 14.30
CA THR A 1057 -52.48 28.62 13.16
C THR A 1057 -52.51 27.81 11.87
N GLY A 1058 -53.68 27.79 11.22
CA GLY A 1058 -53.84 27.36 9.82
C GLY A 1058 -54.11 25.87 9.58
N ASP A 1059 -54.13 25.03 10.61
CA ASP A 1059 -54.51 23.62 10.49
C ASP A 1059 -56.05 23.45 10.47
N SER A 1060 -56.53 22.32 9.96
CA SER A 1060 -57.97 22.02 9.91
C SER A 1060 -58.28 20.55 10.17
N LYS A 1061 -59.45 20.26 10.74
CA LYS A 1061 -59.88 18.89 11.00
C LYS A 1061 -60.39 18.23 9.73
N ASN A 1062 -59.85 17.05 9.39
CA ASN A 1062 -60.32 16.24 8.26
C ASN A 1062 -60.24 14.74 8.59
N CYS A 1063 -61.39 14.11 8.82
CA CYS A 1063 -61.51 12.70 9.20
C CYS A 1063 -62.22 11.88 8.11
N PRO A 1064 -61.52 11.42 7.07
CA PRO A 1064 -62.11 10.51 6.09
C PRO A 1064 -62.49 9.17 6.75
N PRO A 1065 -63.58 8.51 6.34
CA PRO A 1065 -63.89 7.16 6.81
C PRO A 1065 -62.74 6.22 6.44
N GLY A 1066 -62.21 5.48 7.42
CA GLY A 1066 -61.08 4.56 7.23
C GLY A 1066 -61.40 3.39 6.28
N PRO A 1067 -60.41 2.54 5.94
CA PRO A 1067 -60.63 1.38 5.08
C PRO A 1067 -61.65 0.41 5.70
N GLU A 1068 -62.66 0.02 4.93
CA GLU A 1068 -63.79 -0.83 5.33
C GLU A 1068 -63.43 -2.34 5.42
N ILE A 1069 -62.15 -2.68 5.63
CA ILE A 1069 -61.62 -4.05 5.56
C ILE A 1069 -60.79 -4.37 6.81
N ALA A 1070 -61.06 -5.53 7.42
CA ALA A 1070 -60.18 -6.14 8.41
C ALA A 1070 -59.77 -7.56 7.96
N LEU A 1071 -58.53 -7.96 8.26
CA LEU A 1071 -57.98 -9.27 7.89
C LEU A 1071 -57.50 -10.00 9.14
N TYR A 1072 -57.71 -11.31 9.21
CA TYR A 1072 -57.32 -12.14 10.35
C TYR A 1072 -56.67 -13.44 9.86
N GLU A 1073 -55.70 -13.95 10.62
CA GLU A 1073 -55.19 -15.32 10.41
C GLU A 1073 -56.14 -16.31 11.09
N GLY A 1074 -56.63 -17.29 10.33
CA GLY A 1074 -57.62 -18.26 10.78
C GLY A 1074 -58.90 -18.27 9.94
N THR A 1075 -59.92 -18.98 10.44
CA THR A 1075 -61.20 -19.18 9.72
C THR A 1075 -62.28 -18.15 10.09
N ASP A 1076 -62.00 -17.25 11.04
CA ASP A 1076 -62.95 -16.24 11.53
C ASP A 1076 -62.23 -14.97 12.03
N ASN A 1077 -63.01 -13.99 12.51
CA ASN A 1077 -62.55 -12.69 12.99
C ASN A 1077 -62.33 -12.64 14.53
N THR A 1078 -62.17 -13.78 15.20
CA THR A 1078 -62.00 -13.81 16.67
C THR A 1078 -60.57 -13.51 17.13
N GLY A 1079 -59.60 -13.56 16.22
CA GLY A 1079 -58.19 -13.26 16.46
C GLY A 1079 -57.84 -11.77 16.39
N THR A 1080 -56.56 -11.45 16.58
CA THR A 1080 -56.05 -10.09 16.37
C THR A 1080 -56.01 -9.76 14.88
N ALA A 1081 -56.58 -8.62 14.49
CA ALA A 1081 -56.55 -8.17 13.10
C ALA A 1081 -55.11 -7.90 12.64
N ILE A 1082 -54.79 -8.31 11.41
CA ILE A 1082 -53.54 -8.03 10.69
C ILE A 1082 -53.66 -6.60 10.11
N PRO A 1083 -52.92 -5.60 10.65
CA PRO A 1083 -52.99 -4.24 10.13
C PRO A 1083 -52.28 -4.11 8.78
N SER A 1084 -52.68 -3.08 8.02
CA SER A 1084 -51.97 -2.70 6.80
C SER A 1084 -50.51 -2.34 7.12
N GLY A 1085 -49.57 -2.92 6.37
CA GLY A 1085 -48.13 -2.67 6.55
C GLY A 1085 -47.50 -3.42 7.73
N GLN A 1086 -48.14 -4.49 8.24
CA GLN A 1086 -47.56 -5.34 9.28
C GLN A 1086 -46.15 -5.85 8.90
N VAL A 1087 -45.18 -5.61 9.79
CA VAL A 1087 -43.77 -6.04 9.63
C VAL A 1087 -43.45 -7.36 10.34
N VAL A 1088 -44.31 -7.82 11.24
CA VAL A 1088 -44.16 -9.11 11.93
C VAL A 1088 -44.63 -10.24 10.99
N PRO A 1089 -43.79 -11.23 10.66
CA PRO A 1089 -44.14 -12.27 9.69
C PRO A 1089 -45.20 -13.25 10.20
N VAL A 1090 -46.07 -13.72 9.30
CA VAL A 1090 -46.98 -14.84 9.54
C VAL A 1090 -46.25 -16.15 9.26
N HIS A 1091 -46.11 -17.01 10.26
CA HIS A 1091 -45.26 -18.20 10.18
C HIS A 1091 -45.99 -19.45 9.67
N PHE A 1092 -45.56 -20.00 8.53
CA PHE A 1092 -46.10 -21.25 7.95
C PHE A 1092 -45.62 -22.55 8.63
N SER A 1093 -44.82 -22.44 9.70
CA SER A 1093 -44.14 -23.55 10.40
C SER A 1093 -43.17 -24.37 9.52
N HIS A 1094 -42.50 -25.37 10.08
CA HIS A 1094 -41.57 -26.23 9.33
C HIS A 1094 -42.31 -27.29 8.50
N LEU A 1095 -41.88 -27.46 7.24
CA LEU A 1095 -42.46 -28.41 6.29
C LEU A 1095 -41.45 -29.46 5.84
N LYS A 1096 -41.93 -30.68 5.59
CA LYS A 1096 -41.13 -31.75 5.02
C LYS A 1096 -41.17 -31.62 3.49
N LEU A 1097 -40.01 -31.69 2.85
CA LEU A 1097 -39.88 -31.60 1.39
C LEU A 1097 -40.86 -32.57 0.69
N GLY A 1098 -41.65 -32.03 -0.23
CA GLY A 1098 -42.73 -32.72 -0.94
C GLY A 1098 -44.13 -32.59 -0.33
N GLN A 1099 -44.33 -31.82 0.75
CA GLN A 1099 -45.66 -31.55 1.33
C GLN A 1099 -46.01 -30.06 1.35
N ASP A 1100 -47.19 -29.75 0.84
CA ASP A 1100 -47.76 -28.40 0.85
C ASP A 1100 -48.36 -28.04 2.21
N LYS A 1101 -48.41 -26.74 2.54
CA LYS A 1101 -49.05 -26.21 3.75
C LYS A 1101 -50.04 -25.11 3.43
N ASP A 1102 -51.22 -25.25 4.00
CA ASP A 1102 -52.30 -24.28 3.89
C ASP A 1102 -52.46 -23.49 5.20
N ILE A 1103 -52.57 -22.16 5.07
CA ILE A 1103 -53.06 -21.26 6.11
C ILE A 1103 -54.29 -20.54 5.57
N VAL A 1104 -55.33 -20.47 6.40
CA VAL A 1104 -56.58 -19.79 6.07
C VAL A 1104 -56.53 -18.37 6.61
N PHE A 1105 -57.04 -17.42 5.83
CA PHE A 1105 -57.23 -16.04 6.24
C PHE A 1105 -58.70 -15.67 6.10
N ALA A 1106 -59.18 -14.90 7.07
CA ALA A 1106 -60.52 -14.37 7.12
C ALA A 1106 -60.51 -12.88 6.79
N ILE A 1107 -61.30 -12.46 5.80
CA ILE A 1107 -61.52 -11.07 5.42
C ILE A 1107 -62.92 -10.63 5.86
N GLU A 1108 -62.97 -9.60 6.70
CA GLU A 1108 -64.20 -9.02 7.21
C GLU A 1108 -64.48 -7.68 6.54
N ASN A 1109 -65.72 -7.49 6.12
CA ASN A 1109 -66.22 -6.19 5.67
C ASN A 1109 -66.76 -5.39 6.86
N THR A 1110 -65.98 -4.42 7.33
CA THR A 1110 -66.37 -3.52 8.43
C THR A 1110 -67.13 -2.29 7.94
N GLY A 1111 -67.35 -2.19 6.64
CA GLY A 1111 -68.04 -1.09 5.96
C GLY A 1111 -69.56 -1.20 5.88
N THR A 1112 -70.13 -0.28 5.11
CA THR A 1112 -71.59 -0.19 4.90
C THR A 1112 -72.07 -0.67 3.53
N ALA A 1113 -71.15 -0.95 2.59
CA ALA A 1113 -71.45 -1.46 1.25
C ALA A 1113 -70.72 -2.79 0.99
N ALA A 1114 -71.26 -3.63 0.09
CA ALA A 1114 -70.63 -4.90 -0.24
C ALA A 1114 -69.28 -4.68 -0.94
N LEU A 1115 -68.23 -5.32 -0.43
CA LEU A 1115 -66.90 -5.29 -1.02
C LEU A 1115 -66.85 -6.24 -2.21
N THR A 1116 -66.37 -5.76 -3.36
CA THR A 1116 -66.09 -6.62 -4.53
C THR A 1116 -64.59 -6.87 -4.59
N ILE A 1117 -64.18 -8.14 -4.56
CA ILE A 1117 -62.77 -8.54 -4.57
C ILE A 1117 -62.41 -8.96 -5.99
N ASN A 1118 -61.67 -8.10 -6.69
CA ASN A 1118 -61.26 -8.36 -8.08
C ASN A 1118 -60.08 -9.34 -8.14
N SER A 1119 -59.14 -9.24 -7.21
CA SER A 1119 -58.01 -10.16 -7.08
C SER A 1119 -57.37 -10.07 -5.70
N ILE A 1120 -56.67 -11.14 -5.33
CA ILE A 1120 -55.71 -11.17 -4.23
C ILE A 1120 -54.39 -11.61 -4.87
N THR A 1121 -53.29 -10.90 -4.57
CA THR A 1121 -51.99 -11.11 -5.21
C THR A 1121 -50.93 -11.44 -4.17
N LEU A 1122 -50.07 -12.43 -4.44
CA LEU A 1122 -48.89 -12.75 -3.64
C LEU A 1122 -47.62 -12.54 -4.46
N THR A 1123 -46.52 -12.17 -3.79
CA THR A 1123 -45.18 -12.13 -4.38
C THR A 1123 -44.38 -13.36 -3.91
N GLY A 1124 -43.78 -14.10 -4.85
CA GLY A 1124 -43.03 -15.34 -4.57
C GLY A 1124 -43.65 -16.57 -5.23
N THR A 1125 -42.84 -17.37 -5.92
CA THR A 1125 -43.31 -18.51 -6.74
C THR A 1125 -43.73 -19.73 -5.94
N ASP A 1126 -43.35 -19.81 -4.67
CA ASP A 1126 -43.67 -20.94 -3.79
C ASP A 1126 -45.05 -20.82 -3.16
N PHE A 1127 -45.74 -19.68 -3.27
CA PHE A 1127 -47.07 -19.47 -2.70
C PHE A 1127 -48.18 -19.43 -3.75
N THR A 1128 -49.34 -19.99 -3.40
CA THR A 1128 -50.55 -19.96 -4.24
C THR A 1128 -51.77 -19.61 -3.42
N ILE A 1129 -52.72 -18.89 -4.01
CA ILE A 1129 -54.01 -18.57 -3.38
C ILE A 1129 -55.04 -19.59 -3.84
N LEU A 1130 -55.79 -20.13 -2.89
CA LEU A 1130 -56.88 -21.05 -3.11
C LEU A 1130 -58.18 -20.43 -2.59
N SER A 1131 -59.24 -20.59 -3.39
CA SER A 1131 -60.60 -20.18 -3.02
C SER A 1131 -60.75 -18.71 -2.61
N PRO A 1132 -60.25 -17.72 -3.37
CA PRO A 1132 -60.47 -16.31 -3.02
C PRO A 1132 -61.97 -15.96 -3.13
N PRO A 1133 -62.57 -15.28 -2.13
CA PRO A 1133 -63.93 -14.78 -2.25
C PRO A 1133 -63.98 -13.68 -3.31
N THR A 1134 -65.09 -13.60 -4.04
CA THR A 1134 -65.32 -12.56 -5.06
C THR A 1134 -66.07 -11.36 -4.51
N SER A 1135 -66.72 -11.50 -3.35
CA SER A 1135 -67.38 -10.41 -2.64
C SER A 1135 -67.56 -10.72 -1.16
N VAL A 1136 -67.60 -9.69 -0.32
CA VAL A 1136 -67.90 -9.80 1.12
C VAL A 1136 -68.99 -8.79 1.47
N THR A 1137 -70.17 -9.26 1.89
CA THR A 1137 -71.28 -8.37 2.27
C THR A 1137 -71.00 -7.64 3.59
N PRO A 1138 -71.61 -6.47 3.85
CA PRO A 1138 -71.39 -5.72 5.08
C PRO A 1138 -71.57 -6.57 6.34
N GLY A 1139 -70.60 -6.53 7.26
CA GLY A 1139 -70.60 -7.29 8.51
C GLY A 1139 -70.41 -8.81 8.36
N ALA A 1140 -70.12 -9.30 7.15
CA ALA A 1140 -69.79 -10.70 6.92
C ALA A 1140 -68.27 -10.91 6.88
N THR A 1141 -67.89 -12.15 7.13
CA THR A 1141 -66.51 -12.64 7.07
C THR A 1141 -66.44 -13.78 6.06
N GLU A 1142 -65.53 -13.67 5.11
CA GLU A 1142 -65.28 -14.69 4.10
C GLU A 1142 -63.82 -15.16 4.20
N ASN A 1143 -63.54 -16.37 3.72
CA ASN A 1143 -62.21 -16.98 3.87
C ASN A 1143 -61.54 -17.23 2.54
N PHE A 1144 -60.22 -17.11 2.51
CA PHE A 1144 -59.37 -17.63 1.46
C PHE A 1144 -58.17 -18.35 2.07
N THR A 1145 -57.56 -19.24 1.30
CA THR A 1145 -56.41 -20.03 1.76
C THR A 1145 -55.16 -19.62 0.99
N VAL A 1146 -54.06 -19.43 1.70
CA VAL A 1146 -52.73 -19.32 1.11
C VAL A 1146 -52.00 -20.64 1.32
N ARG A 1147 -51.54 -21.23 0.22
CA ARG A 1147 -50.77 -22.47 0.20
C ARG A 1147 -49.30 -22.18 -0.08
N LEU A 1148 -48.41 -22.66 0.78
CA LEU A 1148 -46.98 -22.79 0.52
C LEU A 1148 -46.71 -24.18 -0.10
N SER A 1149 -46.07 -24.19 -1.27
CA SER A 1149 -45.67 -25.40 -2.01
C SER A 1149 -44.48 -26.09 -1.36
N GLY A 1150 -44.57 -27.40 -1.16
CA GLY A 1150 -43.47 -28.23 -0.68
C GLY A 1150 -42.51 -28.70 -1.77
N ALA A 1151 -42.67 -28.26 -3.02
CA ALA A 1151 -41.97 -28.81 -4.19
C ALA A 1151 -40.48 -28.43 -4.28
N THR A 1152 -40.05 -27.38 -3.60
CA THR A 1152 -38.71 -26.77 -3.70
C THR A 1152 -37.99 -26.82 -2.35
N LYS A 1153 -36.72 -27.23 -2.34
CA LYS A 1153 -35.91 -27.29 -1.10
C LYS A 1153 -35.22 -25.94 -0.88
N GLY A 1154 -35.65 -25.18 0.12
CA GLY A 1154 -35.04 -23.89 0.49
C GLY A 1154 -35.25 -23.57 1.97
N ILE A 1155 -34.11 -23.36 2.65
CA ILE A 1155 -33.78 -22.92 4.03
C ILE A 1155 -34.75 -23.29 5.16
#